data_AF-A0A8H9DDQ7-F1
#
_entry.id   AF-A0A8H9DDQ7-F1
#
_cell.length_a   1.000
_cell.length_b   1.000
_cell.length_c   1.000
_cell.angle_alpha   90.00
_cell.angle_beta   90.00
_cell.angle_gamma   90.00
#
_symmetry.space_group_name_H-M   'P 1'
#
loop_
_entity.id
_entity.type
_entity.pdbx_description
1 polymer ?
#
loop_
_entity_poly.entity_id
_entity_poly.type
_entity_poly.pdbx_seq_one_letter_code
_entity_poly.pdbx_strand_id
1 'polypeptide(L)'
;MWYREGTITFTQGSNTLVGAGTAWNVTANGVLPGMIVVAPDNKLYEIKSVTNDTTLTLVENYTGETQSDIPCRIITTYEGDLTQFSARFTALLSRMSGDAKTVRNWLTAVDEVTLEREDGTNVNVKPLSKIIAEHNKHVEWYENNTNAINSAGDKAKQAAASASAAAKSANLASSKATQASNSALDATASKNAANKSASSAKASETSALEAKNAAAISASTASTKATEATSSANAALVSKEAAKLSEMNAASGAGSASTSANQARESARSAKTSANQASTYASAARASKDEASRKSAEASTSASNASSKSAESAAKAEEAKQSQTSALASAERAEIAATRAERALSAISLHDASLTMKGIVKLSSETSSSSEEFAATPKAVKAAFDLAKSKYTANDATTSQKGLVQLSSDTNNASESLAATTKAVKSVKDLADRKAAINSPAFTGTPTAPTATQGTNNTQIATTAYVREAISGLVGSSPEALDTLNELARALGDDPDFATTMTNKLATKQPLDATLTALAGLTTAANKLPYFTGNDTAGLATITSVGRDILSKASVQAIIQYLGLKENGTSGDKIPLLSTANTWSAKQTFSNGLAGSLNGNSDTATKLKAARKIGGVPFDGSSDINLPGVNSTGTQSTSGNAASATKLATPRSIGGMLFDGTANIDLPGVNKVGNQSTTGNAGSATRLQTARTIGGVSFNGTANIDLPGVNKAGNQNTSGNAATATKLATARKINGVSFDGSKNISITPKQLGAAKYVANLATGNTQEWTTAQFVAWLNSQGAFDATQWSTRCSWSYGSNCYIGNASTGCGVIPLAGSVIEVFSTGTSNYTIRITTPSTSGGASGAVLNSEFIYTYNGDNYSPTWRRNYSSQNKPTASEIGALASNGNAVSATKLKTARNIGGVSFDGTANIDLPGVNKAGNQNTSGNAATATKLKTSRTIGGVSFDGSANINLPGVNTSGNQNTSGNAASATKLQTARTINGVSFDGTKNISISAAQIGALPIGGGTITGNLTVNGNGSFNDVQIRSDKRNKRNLVKLDNALDRLEALTGYLYEIQLSDDSWKTSVGLIAQDAQKALSELVTEDTDVISGEKRLCLNYNGIIALLVEGFKTLRHEIKELREK
;
A
#
# COMPACT_ATOMS: atom_id res chain seq x y z
N MET A 1 93.48 -48.01 53.08
CA MET A 1 94.28 -47.72 54.29
C MET A 1 95.56 -46.99 53.88
N TRP A 2 95.36 -45.75 53.43
CA TRP A 2 96.42 -44.78 53.14
C TRP A 2 95.93 -43.44 53.67
N TYR A 3 96.75 -42.71 54.43
CA TYR A 3 96.51 -41.29 54.73
C TYR A 3 97.10 -40.46 53.58
N ARG A 4 96.25 -39.69 52.91
CA ARG A 4 96.59 -38.99 51.65
C ARG A 4 96.25 -37.49 51.63
N GLU A 5 95.82 -36.95 52.77
CA GLU A 5 95.47 -35.54 52.87
C GLU A 5 96.74 -34.70 53.05
N GLY A 6 96.81 -33.55 52.37
CA GLY A 6 97.94 -32.62 52.43
C GLY A 6 99.16 -33.01 51.59
N THR A 7 100.18 -32.16 51.66
CA THR A 7 101.50 -32.37 51.04
C THR A 7 102.58 -32.51 52.11
N ILE A 8 103.72 -33.12 51.76
CA ILE A 8 104.88 -33.36 52.62
C ILE A 8 106.12 -32.80 51.95
N THR A 9 106.96 -32.14 52.76
CA THR A 9 108.32 -31.76 52.38
C THR A 9 109.33 -32.73 52.98
N PHE A 10 110.10 -33.37 52.10
CA PHE A 10 111.24 -34.23 52.42
C PHE A 10 112.54 -33.44 52.24
N THR A 11 113.35 -33.33 53.29
CA THR A 11 114.64 -32.60 53.24
C THR A 11 115.80 -33.57 53.36
N GLN A 12 116.74 -33.55 52.42
CA GLN A 12 117.90 -34.44 52.40
C GLN A 12 118.68 -34.34 53.72
N GLY A 13 118.96 -35.51 54.33
CA GLY A 13 119.67 -35.61 55.60
C GLY A 13 118.85 -35.28 56.85
N SER A 14 117.57 -34.90 56.72
CA SER A 14 116.66 -34.64 57.84
C SER A 14 115.81 -35.86 58.16
N ASN A 15 115.57 -36.14 59.44
CA ASN A 15 114.51 -37.06 59.88
C ASN A 15 113.18 -36.35 60.13
N THR A 16 113.10 -35.02 60.03
CA THR A 16 111.85 -34.29 60.25
C THR A 16 111.16 -34.04 58.91
N LEU A 17 109.89 -34.42 58.83
CA LEU A 17 109.00 -34.11 57.72
C LEU A 17 107.98 -33.06 58.13
N VAL A 18 107.79 -32.08 57.25
CA VAL A 18 106.82 -30.99 57.44
C VAL A 18 105.69 -31.17 56.43
N GLY A 19 104.48 -31.31 56.94
CA GLY A 19 103.25 -31.40 56.18
C GLY A 19 102.56 -30.04 56.02
N ALA A 20 101.87 -29.82 54.90
CA ALA A 20 100.98 -28.68 54.70
C ALA A 20 99.57 -29.19 54.36
N GLY A 21 98.55 -28.68 55.05
CA GLY A 21 97.17 -29.17 54.93
C GLY A 21 96.97 -30.60 55.47
N THR A 22 97.83 -31.04 56.39
CA THR A 22 97.78 -32.34 57.05
C THR A 22 97.18 -32.21 58.47
N ALA A 23 96.54 -33.27 58.96
CA ALA A 23 95.95 -33.37 60.30
C ALA A 23 96.47 -34.61 61.03
N TRP A 24 97.80 -34.74 61.11
CA TRP A 24 98.46 -35.97 61.58
C TRP A 24 98.22 -36.31 63.05
N ASN A 25 97.92 -35.34 63.92
CA ASN A 25 97.75 -35.56 65.36
C ASN A 25 96.29 -35.89 65.75
N VAL A 26 95.37 -35.98 64.79
CA VAL A 26 93.97 -36.34 65.05
C VAL A 26 93.85 -37.85 65.32
N THR A 27 93.65 -38.25 66.57
CA THR A 27 93.73 -39.68 66.98
C THR A 27 92.73 -40.61 66.26
N ALA A 28 91.60 -40.09 65.80
CA ALA A 28 90.56 -40.89 65.12
C ALA A 28 90.96 -41.33 63.69
N ASN A 29 91.64 -40.46 62.93
CA ASN A 29 91.95 -40.68 61.50
C ASN A 29 93.41 -40.36 61.10
N GLY A 30 94.22 -39.89 62.04
CA GLY A 30 95.57 -39.38 61.84
C GLY A 30 96.66 -40.46 61.84
N VAL A 31 97.89 -39.97 61.78
CA VAL A 31 99.12 -40.74 61.63
C VAL A 31 99.67 -41.07 63.01
N LEU A 32 100.28 -42.24 63.18
CA LEU A 32 100.85 -42.69 64.44
C LEU A 32 102.32 -43.10 64.27
N PRO A 33 103.11 -43.10 65.36
CA PRO A 33 104.41 -43.76 65.39
C PRO A 33 104.34 -45.21 64.86
N GLY A 34 105.33 -45.61 64.07
CA GLY A 34 105.46 -46.90 63.40
C GLY A 34 104.83 -46.96 61.99
N MET A 35 103.99 -45.98 61.61
CA MET A 35 103.42 -45.94 60.25
C MET A 35 104.50 -45.65 59.21
N ILE A 36 104.29 -46.14 58.00
CA ILE A 36 105.27 -46.01 56.92
C ILE A 36 104.88 -44.85 56.00
N VAL A 37 105.77 -43.87 55.85
CA VAL A 37 105.66 -42.87 54.80
C VAL A 37 106.42 -43.36 53.56
N VAL A 38 105.78 -43.23 52.39
CA VAL A 38 106.43 -43.50 51.10
C VAL A 38 107.08 -42.21 50.62
N ALA A 39 108.40 -42.22 50.53
CA ALA A 39 109.16 -41.04 50.13
C ALA A 39 109.38 -40.99 48.60
N PRO A 40 109.75 -39.82 48.04
CA PRO A 40 109.88 -39.63 46.59
C PRO A 40 111.02 -40.42 45.93
N ASP A 41 111.98 -40.89 46.73
CA ASP A 41 113.05 -41.80 46.30
C ASP A 41 112.57 -43.26 46.15
N ASN A 42 111.25 -43.49 46.26
CA ASN A 42 110.59 -44.79 46.31
C ASN A 42 111.05 -45.68 47.48
N LYS A 43 111.68 -45.13 48.51
CA LYS A 43 111.98 -45.84 49.75
C LYS A 43 110.88 -45.62 50.79
N LEU A 44 110.80 -46.55 51.72
CA LEU A 44 109.87 -46.55 52.83
C LEU A 44 110.59 -46.06 54.08
N TYR A 45 110.02 -45.06 54.75
CA TYR A 45 110.55 -44.54 56.00
C TYR A 45 109.51 -44.74 57.11
N GLU A 46 109.94 -45.29 58.23
CA GLU A 46 109.09 -45.46 59.40
C GLU A 46 109.00 -44.15 60.18
N ILE A 47 107.79 -43.79 60.60
CA ILE A 47 107.51 -42.60 61.38
C ILE A 47 107.83 -42.90 62.84
N LYS A 48 108.82 -42.23 63.40
CA LYS A 48 109.22 -42.34 64.81
C LYS A 48 108.22 -41.68 65.75
N SER A 49 107.77 -40.47 65.40
CA SER A 49 106.80 -39.75 66.21
C SER A 49 106.01 -38.73 65.40
N VAL A 50 104.78 -38.48 65.79
CA VAL A 50 103.97 -37.36 65.27
C VAL A 50 104.01 -36.26 66.31
N THR A 51 104.54 -35.11 65.92
CA THR A 51 104.79 -33.97 66.83
C THR A 51 103.57 -33.06 66.92
N ASN A 52 102.91 -32.82 65.79
CA ASN A 52 101.65 -32.08 65.67
C ASN A 52 101.00 -32.42 64.31
N ASP A 53 99.90 -31.75 63.96
CA ASP A 53 99.15 -32.00 62.73
C ASP A 53 99.96 -31.88 61.43
N THR A 54 101.05 -31.12 61.46
CA THR A 54 101.88 -30.75 60.31
C THR A 54 103.34 -31.15 60.45
N THR A 55 103.72 -31.87 61.50
CA THR A 55 105.12 -32.24 61.72
C THR A 55 105.22 -33.64 62.29
N LEU A 56 106.03 -34.46 61.64
CA LEU A 56 106.38 -35.78 62.11
C LEU A 56 107.88 -36.02 61.95
N THR A 57 108.40 -36.97 62.71
CA THR A 57 109.80 -37.39 62.65
C THR A 57 109.87 -38.84 62.21
N LEU A 58 110.85 -39.15 61.38
CA LEU A 58 111.20 -40.47 60.88
C LEU A 58 112.21 -41.13 61.83
N VAL A 59 112.24 -42.47 61.79
CA VAL A 59 113.24 -43.26 62.54
C VAL A 59 114.63 -43.01 61.96
N GLU A 60 114.74 -42.93 60.64
CA GLU A 60 115.98 -42.69 59.90
C GLU A 60 115.94 -41.38 59.12
N ASN A 61 117.11 -40.76 58.90
CA ASN A 61 117.21 -39.54 58.10
C ASN A 61 116.87 -39.84 56.63
N TYR A 62 116.11 -38.95 55.98
CA TYR A 62 115.79 -39.06 54.57
C TYR A 62 117.05 -38.96 53.70
N THR A 63 117.28 -39.94 52.82
CA THR A 63 118.53 -40.05 52.04
C THR A 63 118.42 -39.54 50.60
N GLY A 64 117.21 -39.31 50.10
CA GLY A 64 116.98 -38.75 48.77
C GLY A 64 117.18 -37.24 48.69
N GLU A 65 117.14 -36.67 47.48
CA GLU A 65 117.22 -35.22 47.27
C GLU A 65 116.02 -34.49 47.88
N THR A 66 116.24 -33.28 48.41
CA THR A 66 115.17 -32.45 49.00
C THR A 66 114.04 -32.19 48.00
N GLN A 67 112.81 -32.52 48.37
CA GLN A 67 111.59 -32.31 47.59
C GLN A 67 110.47 -31.76 48.46
N SER A 68 109.85 -30.67 48.02
CA SER A 68 108.74 -30.01 48.72
C SER A 68 107.41 -30.28 48.03
N ASP A 69 106.31 -30.10 48.77
CA ASP A 69 104.93 -30.20 48.27
C ASP A 69 104.54 -31.54 47.61
N ILE A 70 105.16 -32.64 48.05
CA ILE A 70 104.85 -33.96 47.54
C ILE A 70 103.54 -34.46 48.17
N PRO A 71 102.59 -35.04 47.40
CA PRO A 71 101.36 -35.57 47.98
C PRO A 71 101.64 -36.53 49.14
N CYS A 72 100.97 -36.31 50.27
CA CYS A 72 101.11 -37.17 51.44
C CYS A 72 100.73 -38.61 51.09
N ARG A 73 101.62 -39.56 51.38
CA ARG A 73 101.39 -40.99 51.15
C ARG A 73 101.91 -41.78 52.33
N ILE A 74 101.06 -41.94 53.34
CA ILE A 74 101.37 -42.72 54.52
C ILE A 74 100.49 -43.98 54.50
N ILE A 75 101.13 -45.13 54.63
CA ILE A 75 100.48 -46.43 54.72
C ILE A 75 99.90 -46.56 56.13
N THR A 76 98.58 -46.74 56.22
CA THR A 76 97.86 -46.83 57.51
C THR A 76 97.29 -48.22 57.79
N THR A 77 97.66 -49.23 57.00
CA THR A 77 97.36 -50.65 57.26
C THR A 77 98.26 -51.19 58.35
N TYR A 78 97.70 -51.86 59.36
CA TYR A 78 98.45 -52.57 60.39
C TYR A 78 97.99 -54.02 60.52
N GLU A 79 98.94 -54.94 60.38
CA GLU A 79 98.84 -56.30 60.93
C GLU A 79 99.71 -56.33 62.20
N GLY A 80 99.11 -56.41 63.40
CA GLY A 80 99.82 -56.92 64.59
C GLY A 80 99.82 -56.17 65.92
N ASP A 81 99.29 -54.94 66.09
CA ASP A 81 99.30 -54.24 67.40
C ASP A 81 97.89 -54.08 68.03
N LEU A 82 97.62 -54.88 69.07
CA LEU A 82 96.35 -54.94 69.80
C LEU A 82 96.05 -53.67 70.63
N THR A 83 97.09 -52.94 71.05
CA THR A 83 96.97 -51.76 71.92
C THR A 83 96.42 -50.56 71.14
N GLN A 84 96.85 -50.41 69.88
CA GLN A 84 96.38 -49.33 69.01
C GLN A 84 94.96 -49.58 68.47
N PHE A 85 94.59 -50.85 68.23
CA PHE A 85 93.20 -51.22 67.92
C PHE A 85 92.25 -50.88 69.07
N SER A 86 92.64 -51.17 70.32
CA SER A 86 91.86 -50.84 71.53
C SER A 86 91.63 -49.33 71.69
N ALA A 87 92.64 -48.51 71.41
CA ALA A 87 92.53 -47.05 71.47
C ALA A 87 91.55 -46.49 70.42
N ARG A 88 91.63 -46.96 69.17
CA ARG A 88 90.70 -46.52 68.10
C ARG A 88 89.28 -47.05 68.31
N PHE A 89 89.11 -48.26 68.83
CA PHE A 89 87.81 -48.82 69.16
C PHE A 89 87.14 -48.06 70.33
N THR A 90 87.92 -47.66 71.33
CA THR A 90 87.42 -46.85 72.46
C THR A 90 87.01 -45.44 72.02
N ALA A 91 87.77 -44.82 71.12
CA ALA A 91 87.42 -43.54 70.53
C ALA A 91 86.11 -43.62 69.69
N LEU A 92 85.94 -44.69 68.91
CA LEU A 92 84.72 -44.94 68.15
C LEU A 92 83.49 -45.13 69.06
N LEU A 93 83.62 -45.97 70.11
CA LEU A 93 82.53 -46.20 71.07
C LEU A 93 82.14 -44.94 71.85
N SER A 94 83.13 -44.09 72.20
CA SER A 94 82.87 -42.81 72.87
C SER A 94 82.10 -41.85 71.97
N ARG A 95 82.45 -41.79 70.67
CA ARG A 95 81.72 -41.00 69.68
C ARG A 95 80.29 -41.50 69.50
N MET A 96 80.09 -42.81 69.31
CA MET A 96 78.75 -43.39 69.17
C MET A 96 77.87 -43.13 70.41
N SER A 97 78.47 -43.14 71.61
CA SER A 97 77.76 -42.79 72.84
C SER A 97 77.40 -41.30 72.92
N GLY A 98 78.30 -40.41 72.46
CA GLY A 98 78.06 -38.98 72.33
C GLY A 98 76.92 -38.66 71.37
N ASP A 99 76.95 -39.19 70.16
CA ASP A 99 75.91 -38.98 69.14
C ASP A 99 74.54 -39.50 69.60
N ALA A 100 74.50 -40.67 70.26
CA ALA A 100 73.28 -41.23 70.82
C ALA A 100 72.70 -40.41 71.99
N LYS A 101 73.53 -39.66 72.72
CA LYS A 101 73.09 -38.73 73.77
C LYS A 101 72.53 -37.46 73.15
N THR A 102 73.19 -36.93 72.12
CA THR A 102 72.77 -35.74 71.37
C THR A 102 71.41 -35.93 70.70
N VAL A 103 71.20 -37.05 70.02
CA VAL A 103 69.90 -37.38 69.37
C VAL A 103 68.79 -37.55 70.40
N ARG A 104 69.05 -38.23 71.53
CA ARG A 104 68.07 -38.34 72.61
C ARG A 104 67.69 -36.97 73.18
N ASN A 105 68.69 -36.10 73.41
CA ASN A 105 68.43 -34.77 73.93
C ASN A 105 67.55 -33.95 72.98
N TRP A 106 67.77 -34.01 71.67
CA TRP A 106 66.90 -33.35 70.69
C TRP A 106 65.45 -33.88 70.68
N LEU A 107 65.28 -35.19 70.91
CA LEU A 107 63.97 -35.84 70.96
C LEU A 107 63.20 -35.54 72.26
N THR A 108 63.89 -35.32 73.39
CA THR A 108 63.26 -35.23 74.72
C THR A 108 63.36 -33.85 75.39
N ALA A 109 64.16 -32.92 74.86
CA ALA A 109 64.31 -31.59 75.46
C ALA A 109 63.03 -30.73 75.34
N VAL A 110 62.89 -29.81 76.28
CA VAL A 110 61.79 -28.83 76.34
C VAL A 110 62.21 -27.49 75.74
N ASP A 111 63.51 -27.17 75.80
CA ASP A 111 64.13 -25.97 75.25
C ASP A 111 64.98 -26.27 74.02
N GLU A 112 65.45 -25.21 73.34
CA GLU A 112 66.31 -25.35 72.16
C GLU A 112 67.55 -26.18 72.51
N VAL A 113 67.90 -27.07 71.60
CA VAL A 113 69.02 -27.99 71.75
C VAL A 113 70.16 -27.49 70.89
N THR A 114 71.32 -27.26 71.51
CA THR A 114 72.56 -26.96 70.79
C THR A 114 73.22 -28.27 70.38
N LEU A 115 73.42 -28.45 69.08
CA LEU A 115 74.14 -29.57 68.49
C LEU A 115 75.52 -29.07 68.05
N GLU A 116 76.59 -29.75 68.43
CA GLU A 116 77.93 -29.48 67.94
C GLU A 116 78.16 -30.27 66.64
N ARG A 117 78.60 -29.59 65.58
CA ARG A 117 78.95 -30.19 64.30
C ARG A 117 80.35 -30.81 64.36
N GLU A 118 80.65 -31.68 63.39
CA GLU A 118 81.96 -32.36 63.30
C GLU A 118 83.16 -31.39 63.17
N ASP A 119 82.92 -30.14 62.78
CA ASP A 119 83.92 -29.07 62.70
C ASP A 119 84.06 -28.22 63.98
N GLY A 120 83.37 -28.61 65.07
CA GLY A 120 83.36 -27.91 66.35
C GLY A 120 82.42 -26.70 66.43
N THR A 121 81.59 -26.45 65.39
CA THR A 121 80.62 -25.35 65.41
C THR A 121 79.27 -25.77 66.00
N ASN A 122 78.69 -24.90 66.83
CA ASN A 122 77.40 -25.16 67.48
C ASN A 122 76.21 -24.68 66.62
N VAL A 123 75.15 -25.48 66.53
CA VAL A 123 73.86 -25.12 65.90
C VAL A 123 72.69 -25.34 66.87
N ASN A 124 71.89 -24.31 67.09
CA ASN A 124 70.66 -24.43 67.88
C ASN A 124 69.54 -24.97 67.01
N VAL A 125 68.84 -25.99 67.49
CA VAL A 125 67.66 -26.57 66.85
C VAL A 125 66.50 -26.62 67.84
N LYS A 126 65.29 -26.36 67.34
CA LYS A 126 64.07 -26.53 68.15
C LYS A 126 63.88 -28.01 68.49
N PRO A 127 63.45 -28.34 69.72
CA PRO A 127 63.11 -29.72 70.07
C PRO A 127 61.88 -30.18 69.29
N LEU A 128 61.78 -31.48 69.05
CA LEU A 128 60.69 -32.08 68.27
C LEU A 128 59.30 -31.74 68.85
N SER A 129 59.20 -31.64 70.18
CA SER A 129 57.96 -31.29 70.89
C SER A 129 57.42 -29.91 70.51
N LYS A 130 58.28 -28.88 70.42
CA LYS A 130 57.88 -27.53 70.00
C LYS A 130 57.50 -27.48 68.52
N ILE A 131 58.21 -28.22 67.67
CA ILE A 131 57.89 -28.31 66.24
C ILE A 131 56.48 -28.91 66.03
N ILE A 132 56.16 -30.00 66.76
CA ILE A 132 54.85 -30.63 66.70
C ILE A 132 53.75 -29.69 67.23
N ALA A 133 54.00 -28.99 68.33
CA ALA A 133 53.04 -28.04 68.89
C ALA A 133 52.75 -26.86 67.94
N GLU A 134 53.78 -26.29 67.31
CA GLU A 134 53.64 -25.26 66.28
C GLU A 134 52.86 -25.78 65.07
N HIS A 135 53.18 -26.99 64.59
CA HIS A 135 52.47 -27.63 63.49
C HIS A 135 50.97 -27.80 63.80
N ASN A 136 50.64 -28.35 64.96
CA ASN A 136 49.25 -28.56 65.36
C ASN A 136 48.48 -27.24 65.51
N LYS A 137 49.11 -26.19 66.06
CA LYS A 137 48.49 -24.86 66.16
C LYS A 137 48.20 -24.25 64.80
N HIS A 138 49.07 -24.47 63.81
CA HIS A 138 48.83 -24.02 62.45
C HIS A 138 47.70 -24.80 61.78
N VAL A 139 47.64 -26.12 61.96
CA VAL A 139 46.53 -26.96 61.46
C VAL A 139 45.21 -26.51 62.08
N GLU A 140 45.16 -26.32 63.39
CA GLU A 140 43.97 -25.89 64.13
C GLU A 140 43.50 -24.49 63.70
N TRP A 141 44.43 -23.56 63.40
CA TRP A 141 44.09 -22.25 62.83
C TRP A 141 43.45 -22.39 61.43
N TYR A 142 43.98 -23.26 60.57
CA TYR A 142 43.41 -23.50 59.25
C TYR A 142 42.01 -24.13 59.35
N GLU A 143 41.83 -25.12 60.22
CA GLU A 143 40.55 -25.77 60.46
C GLU A 143 39.50 -24.77 60.96
N ASN A 144 39.85 -23.97 61.97
CA ASN A 144 38.96 -22.94 62.54
C ASN A 144 38.59 -21.85 61.52
N ASN A 145 39.49 -21.54 60.57
CA ASN A 145 39.29 -20.46 59.60
C ASN A 145 38.81 -20.94 58.22
N THR A 146 38.66 -22.26 58.01
CA THR A 146 38.24 -22.85 56.72
C THR A 146 36.90 -22.29 56.25
N ASN A 147 35.93 -22.16 57.15
CA ASN A 147 34.61 -21.62 56.82
C ASN A 147 34.67 -20.15 56.39
N ALA A 148 35.53 -19.35 57.01
CA ALA A 148 35.72 -17.94 56.67
C ALA A 148 36.42 -17.77 55.32
N ILE A 149 37.45 -18.59 55.04
CA ILE A 149 38.17 -18.61 53.76
C ILE A 149 37.23 -19.03 52.62
N ASN A 150 36.46 -20.11 52.80
CA ASN A 150 35.49 -20.56 51.81
C ASN A 150 34.38 -19.52 51.60
N SER A 151 33.86 -18.92 52.68
CA SER A 151 32.87 -17.84 52.59
C SER A 151 33.40 -16.61 51.84
N ALA A 152 34.67 -16.26 52.02
CA ALA A 152 35.31 -15.17 51.29
C ALA A 152 35.47 -15.52 49.79
N GLY A 153 35.87 -16.76 49.48
CA GLY A 153 35.94 -17.27 48.11
C GLY A 153 34.57 -17.26 47.41
N ASP A 154 33.52 -17.68 48.09
CA ASP A 154 32.17 -17.69 47.53
C ASP A 154 31.59 -16.28 47.37
N LYS A 155 31.88 -15.35 48.30
CA LYS A 155 31.56 -13.92 48.12
C LYS A 155 32.28 -13.32 46.91
N ALA A 156 33.55 -13.68 46.67
CA ALA A 156 34.28 -13.24 45.50
C ALA A 156 33.67 -13.77 44.18
N LYS A 157 33.24 -15.05 44.16
CA LYS A 157 32.52 -15.63 43.02
C LYS A 157 31.16 -14.95 42.79
N GLN A 158 30.41 -14.67 43.86
CA GLN A 158 29.13 -13.94 43.77
C GLN A 158 29.31 -12.50 43.26
N ALA A 159 30.37 -11.82 43.68
CA ALA A 159 30.72 -10.49 43.18
C ALA A 159 31.09 -10.52 41.68
N ALA A 160 31.86 -11.51 41.23
CA ALA A 160 32.20 -11.68 39.81
C ALA A 160 30.97 -12.03 38.95
N ALA A 161 30.05 -12.86 39.47
CA ALA A 161 28.78 -13.15 38.82
C ALA A 161 27.89 -11.90 38.73
N SER A 162 27.86 -11.08 39.78
CA SER A 162 27.13 -9.80 39.80
C SER A 162 27.70 -8.80 38.81
N ALA A 163 29.04 -8.69 38.69
CA ALA A 163 29.69 -7.86 37.68
C ALA A 163 29.37 -8.34 36.25
N SER A 164 29.35 -9.66 36.02
CA SER A 164 28.96 -10.23 34.73
C SER A 164 27.48 -9.99 34.39
N ALA A 165 26.59 -10.03 35.39
CA ALA A 165 25.18 -9.69 35.23
C ALA A 165 24.97 -8.20 34.96
N ALA A 166 25.75 -7.32 35.59
CA ALA A 166 25.76 -5.89 35.33
C ALA A 166 26.23 -5.58 33.90
N ALA A 167 27.28 -6.24 33.41
CA ALA A 167 27.75 -6.09 32.03
C ALA A 167 26.71 -6.55 31.00
N LYS A 168 26.04 -7.68 31.24
CA LYS A 168 24.91 -8.15 30.41
C LYS A 168 23.75 -7.15 30.43
N SER A 169 23.45 -6.57 31.58
CA SER A 169 22.41 -5.55 31.75
C SER A 169 22.75 -4.26 31.01
N ALA A 170 24.02 -3.84 31.02
CA ALA A 170 24.50 -2.69 30.25
C ALA A 170 24.39 -2.93 28.74
N ASN A 171 24.75 -4.12 28.25
CA ASN A 171 24.57 -4.49 26.84
C ASN A 171 23.10 -4.54 26.42
N LEU A 172 22.22 -5.03 27.30
CA LEU A 172 20.77 -5.01 27.09
C LEU A 172 20.25 -3.57 27.06
N ALA A 173 20.71 -2.69 27.96
CA ALA A 173 20.35 -1.27 27.97
C ALA A 173 20.82 -0.57 26.68
N SER A 174 22.03 -0.86 26.19
CA SER A 174 22.53 -0.35 24.90
C SER A 174 21.67 -0.84 23.73
N SER A 175 21.28 -2.11 23.73
CA SER A 175 20.38 -2.67 22.71
C SER A 175 18.99 -2.03 22.76
N LYS A 176 18.50 -1.70 23.96
CA LYS A 176 17.22 -0.99 24.17
C LYS A 176 17.30 0.47 23.76
N ALA A 177 18.43 1.13 23.96
CA ALA A 177 18.68 2.48 23.45
C ALA A 177 18.65 2.49 21.91
N THR A 178 19.28 1.51 21.25
CA THR A 178 19.20 1.35 19.78
C THR A 178 17.76 1.09 19.32
N GLN A 179 17.00 0.22 20.01
CA GLN A 179 15.58 0.00 19.71
C GLN A 179 14.76 1.28 19.88
N ALA A 180 15.02 2.08 20.92
CA ALA A 180 14.35 3.36 21.14
C ALA A 180 14.68 4.38 20.03
N SER A 181 15.93 4.46 19.58
CA SER A 181 16.32 5.28 18.42
C SER A 181 15.61 4.84 17.14
N ASN A 182 15.49 3.54 16.88
CA ASN A 182 14.75 3.03 15.74
C ASN A 182 13.25 3.36 15.84
N SER A 183 12.65 3.21 17.03
CA SER A 183 11.25 3.62 17.25
C SER A 183 11.03 5.13 17.07
N ALA A 184 12.01 5.98 17.41
CA ALA A 184 11.94 7.42 17.15
C ALA A 184 12.02 7.75 15.65
N LEU A 185 12.81 7.00 14.88
CA LEU A 185 12.85 7.09 13.42
C LEU A 185 11.52 6.64 12.79
N ASP A 186 10.94 5.54 13.27
CA ASP A 186 9.63 5.05 12.83
C ASP A 186 8.50 6.04 13.16
N ALA A 187 8.55 6.68 14.32
CA ALA A 187 7.62 7.75 14.70
C ALA A 187 7.77 8.97 13.77
N THR A 188 9.00 9.33 13.39
CA THR A 188 9.27 10.41 12.43
C THR A 188 8.77 10.06 11.02
N ALA A 189 8.99 8.83 10.56
CA ALA A 189 8.45 8.33 9.30
C ALA A 189 6.91 8.34 9.31
N SER A 190 6.30 7.96 10.43
CA SER A 190 4.84 7.99 10.63
C SER A 190 4.29 9.42 10.63
N LYS A 191 4.98 10.37 11.26
CA LYS A 191 4.64 11.81 11.18
C LYS A 191 4.69 12.32 9.74
N ASN A 192 5.73 11.94 8.98
CA ASN A 192 5.86 12.32 7.58
C ASN A 192 4.78 11.68 6.69
N ALA A 193 4.41 10.43 6.96
CA ALA A 193 3.30 9.76 6.30
C ALA A 193 1.97 10.45 6.61
N ALA A 194 1.71 10.80 7.88
CA ALA A 194 0.53 11.56 8.29
C ALA A 194 0.47 12.94 7.63
N ASN A 195 1.59 13.66 7.50
CA ASN A 195 1.66 14.94 6.80
C ASN A 195 1.37 14.80 5.29
N LYS A 196 1.87 13.74 4.64
CA LYS A 196 1.53 13.43 3.24
C LYS A 196 0.04 13.11 3.10
N SER A 197 -0.51 12.30 4.00
CA SER A 197 -1.95 11.99 4.03
C SER A 197 -2.81 13.24 4.27
N ALA A 198 -2.39 14.15 5.15
CA ALA A 198 -3.07 15.44 5.35
C ALA A 198 -3.03 16.32 4.08
N SER A 199 -1.90 16.35 3.37
CA SER A 199 -1.76 17.06 2.09
C SER A 199 -2.65 16.44 1.00
N SER A 200 -2.71 15.10 0.92
CA SER A 200 -3.62 14.39 0.02
C SER A 200 -5.08 14.64 0.38
N ALA A 201 -5.43 14.68 1.66
CA ALA A 201 -6.78 15.02 2.11
C ALA A 201 -7.16 16.47 1.72
N LYS A 202 -6.23 17.42 1.83
CA LYS A 202 -6.46 18.81 1.40
C LYS A 202 -6.59 18.93 -0.13
N ALA A 203 -5.83 18.14 -0.88
CA ALA A 203 -6.00 18.03 -2.33
C ALA A 203 -7.37 17.43 -2.68
N SER A 204 -7.82 16.40 -1.96
CA SER A 204 -9.16 15.82 -2.13
C SER A 204 -10.28 16.81 -1.76
N GLU A 205 -10.09 17.64 -0.74
CA GLU A 205 -11.02 18.74 -0.40
C GLU A 205 -11.12 19.76 -1.54
N THR A 206 -9.99 20.07 -2.18
CA THR A 206 -9.93 20.96 -3.36
C THR A 206 -10.67 20.34 -4.54
N SER A 207 -10.40 19.07 -4.86
CA SER A 207 -11.10 18.35 -5.93
C SER A 207 -12.61 18.19 -5.66
N ALA A 208 -13.01 18.03 -4.39
CA ALA A 208 -14.42 18.00 -4.02
C ALA A 208 -15.11 19.36 -4.23
N LEU A 209 -14.40 20.47 -3.95
CA LEU A 209 -14.88 21.82 -4.23
C LEU A 209 -14.99 22.09 -5.74
N GLU A 210 -14.00 21.68 -6.52
CA GLU A 210 -14.03 21.74 -7.99
C GLU A 210 -15.17 20.90 -8.58
N ALA A 211 -15.38 19.69 -8.05
CA ALA A 211 -16.50 18.83 -8.45
C ALA A 211 -17.85 19.46 -8.09
N LYS A 212 -17.98 20.10 -6.92
CA LYS A 212 -19.18 20.86 -6.53
C LYS A 212 -19.44 22.03 -7.51
N ASN A 213 -18.40 22.77 -7.89
CA ASN A 213 -18.51 23.87 -8.84
C ASN A 213 -18.90 23.36 -10.25
N ALA A 214 -18.29 22.27 -10.71
CA ALA A 214 -18.64 21.63 -11.97
C ALA A 214 -20.09 21.12 -11.98
N ALA A 215 -20.57 20.56 -10.87
CA ALA A 215 -21.96 20.14 -10.71
C ALA A 215 -22.92 21.35 -10.72
N ALA A 216 -22.57 22.46 -10.08
CA ALA A 216 -23.36 23.69 -10.12
C ALA A 216 -23.44 24.30 -11.53
N ILE A 217 -22.32 24.33 -12.26
CA ILE A 217 -22.26 24.77 -13.67
C ILE A 217 -23.12 23.86 -14.55
N SER A 218 -23.05 22.54 -14.32
CA SER A 218 -23.85 21.56 -15.05
C SER A 218 -25.35 21.74 -14.78
N ALA A 219 -25.74 21.99 -13.54
CA ALA A 219 -27.12 22.30 -13.16
C ALA A 219 -27.63 23.61 -13.81
N SER A 220 -26.80 24.66 -13.82
CA SER A 220 -27.12 25.92 -14.51
C SER A 220 -27.27 25.73 -16.02
N THR A 221 -26.41 24.90 -16.63
CA THR A 221 -26.47 24.55 -18.05
C THR A 221 -27.76 23.78 -18.36
N ALA A 222 -28.13 22.81 -17.51
CA ALA A 222 -29.38 22.07 -17.64
C ALA A 222 -30.61 22.98 -17.52
N SER A 223 -30.60 23.94 -16.59
CA SER A 223 -31.68 24.94 -16.45
C SER A 223 -31.79 25.86 -17.67
N THR A 224 -30.66 26.26 -18.24
CA THR A 224 -30.63 27.05 -19.49
C THR A 224 -31.20 26.24 -20.66
N LYS A 225 -30.79 24.96 -20.79
CA LYS A 225 -31.31 24.07 -21.84
C LYS A 225 -32.80 23.76 -21.69
N ALA A 226 -33.30 23.65 -20.47
CA ALA A 226 -34.73 23.53 -20.21
C ALA A 226 -35.50 24.78 -20.68
N THR A 227 -34.94 25.98 -20.44
CA THR A 227 -35.53 27.24 -20.90
C THR A 227 -35.52 27.35 -22.43
N GLU A 228 -34.41 26.99 -23.09
CA GLU A 228 -34.31 26.94 -24.56
C GLU A 228 -35.31 25.94 -25.17
N ALA A 229 -35.52 24.79 -24.51
CA ALA A 229 -36.53 23.82 -24.92
C ALA A 229 -37.95 24.38 -24.79
N THR A 230 -38.25 25.12 -23.71
CA THR A 230 -39.53 25.83 -23.55
C THR A 230 -39.73 26.90 -24.64
N SER A 231 -38.71 27.71 -24.94
CA SER A 231 -38.77 28.69 -26.03
C SER A 231 -38.99 28.03 -27.40
N SER A 232 -38.34 26.89 -27.64
CA SER A 232 -38.52 26.11 -28.87
C SER A 232 -39.92 25.52 -28.97
N ALA A 233 -40.50 25.03 -27.86
CA ALA A 233 -41.88 24.56 -27.81
C ALA A 233 -42.89 25.69 -28.09
N ASN A 234 -42.64 26.90 -27.56
CA ASN A 234 -43.44 28.08 -27.84
C ASN A 234 -43.34 28.51 -29.31
N ALA A 235 -42.15 28.47 -29.91
CA ALA A 235 -41.96 28.75 -31.33
C ALA A 235 -42.69 27.74 -32.23
N ALA A 236 -42.74 26.46 -31.83
CA ALA A 236 -43.52 25.44 -32.51
C ALA A 236 -45.04 25.69 -32.40
N LEU A 237 -45.54 26.12 -31.23
CA LEU A 237 -46.93 26.54 -31.05
C LEU A 237 -47.29 27.75 -31.93
N VAL A 238 -46.42 28.76 -31.98
CA VAL A 238 -46.60 29.93 -32.87
C VAL A 238 -46.61 29.51 -34.34
N SER A 239 -45.74 28.57 -34.72
CA SER A 239 -45.70 28.02 -36.09
C SER A 239 -46.98 27.24 -36.44
N LYS A 240 -47.55 26.51 -35.47
CA LYS A 240 -48.83 25.82 -35.62
C LYS A 240 -49.98 26.80 -35.88
N GLU A 241 -50.03 27.91 -35.14
CA GLU A 241 -51.08 28.92 -35.37
C GLU A 241 -50.86 29.73 -36.65
N ALA A 242 -49.61 29.98 -37.06
CA ALA A 242 -49.31 30.57 -38.36
C ALA A 242 -49.77 29.66 -39.52
N ALA A 243 -49.58 28.33 -39.39
CA ALA A 243 -50.08 27.37 -40.37
C ALA A 243 -51.63 27.38 -40.45
N LYS A 244 -52.31 27.42 -39.30
CA LYS A 244 -53.78 27.51 -39.23
C LYS A 244 -54.32 28.81 -39.85
N LEU A 245 -53.63 29.93 -39.65
CA LEU A 245 -53.96 31.19 -40.31
C LEU A 245 -53.75 31.13 -41.83
N SER A 246 -52.70 30.44 -42.28
CA SER A 246 -52.44 30.21 -43.71
C SER A 246 -53.53 29.35 -44.36
N GLU A 247 -54.04 28.33 -43.67
CA GLU A 247 -55.17 27.52 -44.14
C GLU A 247 -56.46 28.36 -44.28
N MET A 248 -56.74 29.23 -43.31
CA MET A 248 -57.87 30.16 -43.39
C MET A 248 -57.72 31.14 -44.55
N ASN A 249 -56.53 31.68 -44.77
CA ASN A 249 -56.25 32.58 -45.90
C ASN A 249 -56.40 31.87 -47.25
N ALA A 250 -55.97 30.61 -47.36
CA ALA A 250 -56.18 29.80 -48.56
C ALA A 250 -57.69 29.55 -48.81
N ALA A 251 -58.47 29.29 -47.76
CA ALA A 251 -59.92 29.15 -47.86
C ALA A 251 -60.62 30.46 -48.30
N SER A 252 -60.20 31.61 -47.75
CA SER A 252 -60.67 32.93 -48.19
C SER A 252 -60.28 33.26 -49.63
N GLY A 253 -59.09 32.85 -50.07
CA GLY A 253 -58.63 32.96 -51.45
C GLY A 253 -59.49 32.13 -52.41
N ALA A 254 -59.83 30.89 -52.04
CA ALA A 254 -60.75 30.05 -52.81
C ALA A 254 -62.16 30.67 -52.90
N GLY A 255 -62.65 31.30 -51.83
CA GLY A 255 -63.90 32.05 -51.83
C GLY A 255 -63.87 33.25 -52.78
N SER A 256 -62.79 34.03 -52.78
CA SER A 256 -62.60 35.18 -53.68
C SER A 256 -62.50 34.77 -55.14
N ALA A 257 -61.86 33.62 -55.43
CA ALA A 257 -61.81 33.03 -56.76
C ALA A 257 -63.21 32.58 -57.25
N SER A 258 -64.02 31.99 -56.37
CA SER A 258 -65.42 31.62 -56.66
C SER A 258 -66.27 32.86 -56.98
N THR A 259 -66.14 33.94 -56.20
CA THR A 259 -66.81 35.22 -56.46
C THR A 259 -66.39 35.82 -57.80
N SER A 260 -65.09 35.79 -58.12
CA SER A 260 -64.56 36.29 -59.39
C SER A 260 -65.07 35.46 -60.59
N ALA A 261 -65.17 34.13 -60.44
CA ALA A 261 -65.76 33.27 -61.45
C ALA A 261 -67.25 33.55 -61.69
N ASN A 262 -68.01 33.89 -60.64
CA ASN A 262 -69.41 34.31 -60.75
C ASN A 262 -69.55 35.68 -61.43
N GLN A 263 -68.69 36.65 -61.09
CA GLN A 263 -68.66 37.96 -61.77
C GLN A 263 -68.30 37.84 -63.26
N ALA A 264 -67.39 36.93 -63.62
CA ALA A 264 -67.08 36.62 -65.02
C ALA A 264 -68.28 35.99 -65.76
N ARG A 265 -69.05 35.11 -65.11
CA ARG A 265 -70.31 34.55 -65.65
C ARG A 265 -71.37 35.62 -65.85
N GLU A 266 -71.52 36.55 -64.90
CA GLU A 266 -72.44 37.70 -65.01
C GLU A 266 -72.04 38.66 -66.15
N SER A 267 -70.74 38.87 -66.33
CA SER A 267 -70.20 39.67 -67.45
C SER A 267 -70.46 38.99 -68.79
N ALA A 268 -70.31 37.67 -68.88
CA ALA A 268 -70.67 36.89 -70.07
C ALA A 268 -72.18 36.92 -70.38
N ARG A 269 -73.04 36.90 -69.35
CA ARG A 269 -74.50 37.11 -69.51
C ARG A 269 -74.81 38.52 -70.02
N SER A 270 -74.15 39.54 -69.48
CA SER A 270 -74.32 40.93 -69.90
C SER A 270 -73.87 41.15 -71.36
N ALA A 271 -72.78 40.49 -71.77
CA ALA A 271 -72.35 40.47 -73.17
C ALA A 271 -73.36 39.76 -74.09
N LYS A 272 -73.99 38.67 -73.62
CA LYS A 272 -75.06 37.98 -74.35
C LYS A 272 -76.32 38.84 -74.50
N THR A 273 -76.72 39.57 -73.46
CA THR A 273 -77.83 40.53 -73.50
C THR A 273 -77.55 41.68 -74.49
N SER A 274 -76.32 42.19 -74.51
CA SER A 274 -75.88 43.23 -75.44
C SER A 274 -75.89 42.75 -76.89
N ALA A 275 -75.47 41.50 -77.14
CA ALA A 275 -75.56 40.88 -78.46
C ALA A 275 -77.03 40.69 -78.92
N ASN A 276 -77.94 40.38 -78.00
CA ASN A 276 -79.38 40.29 -78.31
C ASN A 276 -80.00 41.67 -78.61
N GLN A 277 -79.62 42.72 -77.89
CA GLN A 277 -80.06 44.10 -78.17
C GLN A 277 -79.59 44.58 -79.55
N ALA A 278 -78.38 44.22 -79.99
CA ALA A 278 -77.91 44.53 -81.35
C ALA A 278 -78.79 43.91 -82.46
N SER A 279 -79.35 42.71 -82.22
CA SER A 279 -80.32 42.06 -83.13
C SER A 279 -81.69 42.77 -83.13
N THR A 280 -82.13 43.28 -81.97
CA THR A 280 -83.35 44.09 -81.85
C THR A 280 -83.21 45.44 -82.56
N TYR A 281 -82.05 46.11 -82.47
CA TYR A 281 -81.79 47.36 -83.19
C TYR A 281 -81.76 47.20 -84.71
N ALA A 282 -81.26 46.06 -85.22
CA ALA A 282 -81.33 45.72 -86.65
C ALA A 282 -82.79 45.53 -87.16
N SER A 283 -83.70 45.11 -86.27
CA SER A 283 -85.13 44.94 -86.58
C SER A 283 -85.91 46.27 -86.48
N ALA A 284 -85.55 47.14 -85.54
CA ALA A 284 -86.12 48.49 -85.42
C ALA A 284 -85.75 49.40 -86.61
N ALA A 285 -84.53 49.28 -87.15
CA ALA A 285 -84.11 50.01 -88.35
C ALA A 285 -84.90 49.62 -89.61
N ARG A 286 -85.37 48.36 -89.71
CA ARG A 286 -86.26 47.90 -90.78
C ARG A 286 -87.69 48.45 -90.60
N ALA A 287 -88.19 48.52 -89.36
CA ALA A 287 -89.51 49.08 -89.06
C ALA A 287 -89.61 50.60 -89.28
N SER A 288 -88.57 51.38 -88.97
CA SER A 288 -88.55 52.83 -89.24
C SER A 288 -88.58 53.17 -90.75
N LYS A 289 -88.06 52.29 -91.61
CA LYS A 289 -88.14 52.43 -93.07
C LYS A 289 -89.59 52.26 -93.57
N ASP A 290 -90.35 51.35 -92.96
CA ASP A 290 -91.74 51.08 -93.31
C ASP A 290 -92.70 52.15 -92.76
N GLU A 291 -92.40 52.74 -91.59
CA GLU A 291 -93.18 53.85 -91.00
C GLU A 291 -93.00 55.18 -91.75
N ALA A 292 -91.80 55.47 -92.25
CA ALA A 292 -91.55 56.65 -93.09
C ALA A 292 -92.38 56.62 -94.40
N SER A 293 -92.67 55.43 -94.92
CA SER A 293 -93.50 55.22 -96.12
C SER A 293 -95.00 55.38 -95.82
N ARG A 294 -95.46 55.13 -94.58
CA ARG A 294 -96.86 55.34 -94.14
C ARG A 294 -97.18 56.79 -93.78
N LYS A 295 -96.25 57.51 -93.15
CA LYS A 295 -96.41 58.95 -92.81
C LYS A 295 -96.58 59.86 -94.03
N SER A 296 -96.01 59.46 -95.18
CA SER A 296 -96.22 60.13 -96.48
C SER A 296 -97.66 60.01 -97.00
N ALA A 297 -98.41 58.97 -96.62
CA ALA A 297 -99.79 58.75 -97.04
C ALA A 297 -100.81 59.40 -96.09
N GLU A 298 -100.49 59.55 -94.79
CA GLU A 298 -101.33 60.23 -93.79
C GLU A 298 -101.37 61.76 -93.95
N ALA A 299 -100.32 62.36 -94.54
CA ALA A 299 -100.25 63.79 -94.85
C ALA A 299 -101.30 64.21 -95.91
N SER A 300 -101.60 63.32 -96.87
CA SER A 300 -102.60 63.56 -97.92
C SER A 300 -104.05 63.51 -97.39
N THR A 301 -104.29 62.78 -96.30
CA THR A 301 -105.62 62.63 -95.67
C THR A 301 -105.91 63.73 -94.65
N SER A 302 -104.87 64.29 -94.03
CA SER A 302 -105.00 65.36 -93.03
C SER A 302 -105.32 66.74 -93.65
N ALA A 303 -104.95 66.97 -94.91
CA ALA A 303 -105.33 68.18 -95.66
C ALA A 303 -106.85 68.26 -95.91
N SER A 304 -107.53 67.11 -96.03
CA SER A 304 -108.97 67.02 -96.31
C SER A 304 -109.87 67.15 -95.07
N ASN A 305 -109.31 66.98 -93.86
CA ASN A 305 -110.05 67.07 -92.59
C ASN A 305 -109.97 68.45 -91.92
N ALA A 306 -109.02 69.30 -92.33
CA ALA A 306 -108.83 70.65 -91.79
C ALA A 306 -109.92 71.66 -92.25
N SER A 307 -110.66 71.37 -93.32
CA SER A 307 -111.73 72.25 -93.83
C SER A 307 -113.05 72.14 -93.06
N SER A 308 -113.20 71.17 -92.15
CA SER A 308 -114.52 70.78 -91.61
C SER A 308 -114.75 71.12 -90.14
N LYS A 309 -113.76 71.68 -89.41
CA LYS A 309 -113.83 71.90 -87.95
C LYS A 309 -113.74 73.36 -87.48
N SER A 310 -113.66 74.33 -88.39
CA SER A 310 -113.59 75.76 -88.06
C SER A 310 -114.94 76.42 -87.77
N ALA A 311 -116.08 75.75 -87.98
CA ALA A 311 -117.42 76.35 -87.82
C ALA A 311 -118.11 76.11 -86.45
N GLU A 312 -117.63 75.18 -85.62
CA GLU A 312 -118.32 74.79 -84.35
C GLU A 312 -117.90 75.59 -83.10
N SER A 313 -116.87 76.43 -83.18
CA SER A 313 -116.30 77.10 -81.98
C SER A 313 -116.94 78.46 -81.62
N ALA A 314 -118.01 78.87 -82.30
CA ALA A 314 -118.65 80.18 -82.10
C ALA A 314 -119.86 80.19 -81.12
N ALA A 315 -120.28 79.04 -80.59
CA ALA A 315 -121.58 78.91 -79.88
C ALA A 315 -121.52 78.70 -78.35
N LYS A 316 -120.37 78.90 -77.68
CA LYS A 316 -120.22 78.61 -76.23
C LYS A 316 -119.89 79.81 -75.32
N ALA A 317 -120.14 81.04 -75.76
CA ALA A 317 -119.67 82.24 -75.06
C ALA A 317 -120.70 83.00 -74.18
N GLU A 318 -121.99 82.63 -74.09
CA GLU A 318 -122.99 83.57 -73.50
C GLU A 318 -123.75 83.15 -72.22
N GLU A 319 -123.47 82.01 -71.58
CA GLU A 319 -124.10 81.68 -70.28
C GLU A 319 -123.10 81.29 -69.19
N ALA A 320 -122.07 82.13 -69.09
CA ALA A 320 -121.31 82.38 -67.87
C ALA A 320 -121.78 83.70 -67.20
N LYS A 321 -123.10 83.83 -66.95
CA LYS A 321 -123.66 84.96 -66.19
C LYS A 321 -124.92 84.57 -65.43
N GLN A 322 -124.85 84.76 -64.11
CA GLN A 322 -125.98 84.92 -63.19
C GLN A 322 -126.78 83.65 -62.84
N SER A 323 -126.12 82.76 -62.13
CA SER A 323 -126.59 82.48 -60.78
C SER A 323 -125.38 82.31 -59.88
N GLN A 324 -125.17 83.08 -58.82
CA GLN A 324 -126.00 84.11 -58.23
C GLN A 324 -125.16 84.64 -57.07
N THR A 325 -124.80 85.92 -57.11
CA THR A 325 -125.29 86.93 -56.18
C THR A 325 -125.77 86.51 -54.78
N SER A 326 -125.06 85.64 -54.04
CA SER A 326 -125.15 85.42 -52.56
C SER A 326 -124.08 84.40 -52.09
N ALA A 327 -122.81 84.57 -52.45
CA ALA A 327 -121.95 85.32 -51.53
C ALA A 327 -121.50 86.65 -52.15
N LEU A 328 -122.49 87.38 -52.69
CA LEU A 328 -122.40 88.81 -52.84
C LEU A 328 -122.05 89.42 -51.49
N ALA A 329 -121.17 90.41 -51.58
CA ALA A 329 -121.03 91.47 -50.63
C ALA A 329 -120.62 90.99 -49.25
N SER A 330 -119.32 91.15 -49.09
CA SER A 330 -118.81 91.72 -47.88
C SER A 330 -118.97 90.79 -46.70
N ALA A 331 -117.92 90.01 -46.45
CA ALA A 331 -116.92 90.58 -45.58
C ALA A 331 -117.62 90.79 -44.22
N GLU A 332 -117.41 91.75 -43.38
CA GLU A 332 -116.80 93.03 -43.53
C GLU A 332 -115.95 93.15 -42.30
N ARG A 333 -114.96 92.22 -42.19
CA ARG A 333 -113.90 92.24 -41.17
C ARG A 333 -114.38 92.77 -39.83
N ALA A 334 -115.18 91.99 -39.13
CA ALA A 334 -115.54 92.35 -37.78
C ALA A 334 -115.70 91.06 -36.97
N GLU A 335 -114.99 90.87 -35.89
CA GLU A 335 -114.22 91.86 -35.18
C GLU A 335 -113.02 91.12 -34.63
N ILE A 336 -111.84 91.64 -34.94
CA ILE A 336 -110.79 91.62 -33.96
C ILE A 336 -111.45 91.95 -32.64
N ALA A 337 -111.47 90.93 -31.80
CA ALA A 337 -111.75 91.02 -30.39
C ALA A 337 -113.25 91.23 -30.09
N ALA A 338 -113.76 90.70 -29.01
CA ALA A 338 -113.39 91.35 -27.76
C ALA A 338 -112.81 90.36 -26.75
N THR A 339 -111.73 89.69 -27.22
CA THR A 339 -110.49 89.34 -26.50
C THR A 339 -110.60 88.52 -25.23
N ARG A 340 -109.92 87.36 -25.20
CA ARG A 340 -109.95 86.36 -24.11
C ARG A 340 -111.21 85.50 -24.23
N ALA A 341 -111.04 84.21 -24.49
CA ALA A 341 -110.92 83.20 -23.44
C ALA A 341 -112.20 83.18 -22.63
N GLU A 342 -112.85 82.02 -22.58
CA GLU A 342 -114.07 81.94 -21.79
C GLU A 342 -115.11 82.94 -22.37
N ARG A 343 -116.31 83.15 -21.84
CA ARG A 343 -116.82 82.48 -20.67
C ARG A 343 -116.87 80.99 -20.92
N ALA A 344 -116.17 80.30 -20.05
CA ALA A 344 -115.68 78.97 -20.23
C ALA A 344 -116.81 78.03 -20.63
N LEU A 345 -116.39 76.91 -21.23
CA LEU A 345 -116.96 75.62 -20.89
C LEU A 345 -118.38 75.32 -21.41
N SER A 346 -118.50 74.06 -21.82
CA SER A 346 -119.67 73.22 -21.57
C SER A 346 -120.89 73.42 -22.48
N ALA A 347 -120.93 72.65 -23.56
CA ALA A 347 -122.02 71.68 -23.78
C ALA A 347 -121.73 70.81 -25.03
N ILE A 348 -121.18 69.59 -24.84
CA ILE A 348 -121.90 68.32 -25.03
C ILE A 348 -121.87 67.87 -26.52
N SER A 349 -121.13 66.83 -26.93
CA SER A 349 -121.25 65.45 -26.43
C SER A 349 -119.94 64.62 -26.46
N LEU A 350 -119.32 64.52 -25.27
CA LEU A 350 -118.63 63.42 -24.57
C LEU A 350 -117.55 62.55 -25.29
N HIS A 351 -116.29 62.79 -24.90
CA HIS A 351 -115.11 61.91 -25.08
C HIS A 351 -114.72 61.22 -23.74
N ASP A 352 -113.95 60.13 -23.81
CA ASP A 352 -113.42 59.38 -22.65
C ASP A 352 -112.38 60.22 -21.85
N ALA A 353 -112.29 60.01 -20.52
CA ALA A 353 -111.41 60.78 -19.63
C ALA A 353 -109.91 60.38 -19.75
N SER A 354 -108.99 61.35 -19.70
CA SER A 354 -107.53 61.12 -19.65
C SER A 354 -106.85 61.97 -18.56
N LEU A 355 -105.56 61.73 -18.28
CA LEU A 355 -104.77 62.47 -17.26
C LEU A 355 -104.73 64.00 -17.45
N THR A 356 -105.23 64.51 -18.59
CA THR A 356 -105.34 65.94 -18.88
C THR A 356 -106.76 66.40 -19.23
N MET A 357 -107.79 65.53 -19.20
CA MET A 357 -109.15 65.85 -19.67
C MET A 357 -110.25 65.04 -18.94
N LYS A 358 -111.28 65.71 -18.36
CA LYS A 358 -112.44 65.05 -17.71
C LYS A 358 -113.52 64.68 -18.75
N GLY A 359 -114.00 63.42 -18.74
CA GLY A 359 -114.98 62.79 -19.66
C GLY A 359 -115.78 61.66 -18.98
N ILE A 360 -116.59 60.86 -19.69
CA ILE A 360 -117.35 59.74 -19.08
C ILE A 360 -116.37 58.62 -18.68
N VAL A 361 -116.45 58.14 -17.43
CA VAL A 361 -115.65 57.02 -16.92
C VAL A 361 -116.50 55.74 -16.96
N LYS A 362 -116.01 54.70 -17.65
CA LYS A 362 -116.60 53.36 -17.62
C LYS A 362 -116.06 52.60 -16.39
N LEU A 363 -116.93 51.92 -15.64
CA LEU A 363 -116.58 51.24 -14.38
C LEU A 363 -116.47 49.71 -14.57
N SER A 364 -115.45 49.08 -13.97
CA SER A 364 -115.28 47.62 -13.96
C SER A 364 -115.29 47.03 -12.54
N SER A 365 -115.92 45.87 -12.37
CA SER A 365 -115.93 45.11 -11.10
C SER A 365 -115.02 43.87 -11.13
N GLU A 366 -114.14 43.76 -12.12
CA GLU A 366 -113.19 42.66 -12.26
C GLU A 366 -111.93 42.92 -11.41
N THR A 367 -111.45 41.92 -10.66
CA THR A 367 -110.18 41.98 -9.90
C THR A 367 -108.93 41.75 -10.76
N SER A 368 -109.10 41.45 -12.04
CA SER A 368 -108.04 41.09 -12.98
C SER A 368 -107.99 41.99 -14.23
N SER A 369 -108.59 43.18 -14.17
CA SER A 369 -108.61 44.09 -15.33
C SER A 369 -107.21 44.61 -15.64
N SER A 370 -106.81 44.55 -16.91
CA SER A 370 -105.57 45.12 -17.46
C SER A 370 -105.81 46.42 -18.24
N SER A 371 -107.00 47.01 -18.11
CA SER A 371 -107.37 48.25 -18.80
C SER A 371 -107.00 49.46 -17.96
N GLU A 372 -106.27 50.41 -18.56
CA GLU A 372 -106.01 51.73 -17.97
C GLU A 372 -107.19 52.71 -18.18
N GLU A 373 -108.21 52.30 -18.94
CA GLU A 373 -109.35 53.14 -19.35
C GLU A 373 -110.61 52.95 -18.48
N PHE A 374 -110.61 51.98 -17.54
CA PHE A 374 -111.74 51.68 -16.65
C PHE A 374 -111.41 52.00 -15.18
N ALA A 375 -112.32 52.66 -14.45
CA ALA A 375 -112.17 52.84 -13.01
C ALA A 375 -112.77 51.65 -12.23
N ALA A 376 -112.04 51.12 -11.24
CA ALA A 376 -112.49 50.00 -10.42
C ALA A 376 -113.66 50.37 -9.51
N THR A 377 -114.68 49.52 -9.41
CA THR A 377 -115.76 49.70 -8.42
C THR A 377 -115.28 49.36 -7.01
N PRO A 378 -115.95 49.87 -5.94
CA PRO A 378 -115.64 49.47 -4.56
C PRO A 378 -115.68 47.94 -4.34
N LYS A 379 -116.45 47.20 -5.14
CA LYS A 379 -116.49 45.73 -5.13
C LYS A 379 -115.19 45.10 -5.65
N ALA A 380 -114.61 45.63 -6.73
CA ALA A 380 -113.30 45.19 -7.24
C ALA A 380 -112.17 45.53 -6.26
N VAL A 381 -112.21 46.71 -5.62
CA VAL A 381 -111.21 47.11 -4.62
C VAL A 381 -111.28 46.24 -3.37
N LYS A 382 -112.49 45.94 -2.87
CA LYS A 382 -112.67 45.04 -1.72
C LYS A 382 -112.24 43.61 -2.05
N ALA A 383 -112.58 43.09 -3.23
CA ALA A 383 -112.16 41.76 -3.65
C ALA A 383 -110.64 41.65 -3.91
N ALA A 384 -109.98 42.71 -4.40
CA ALA A 384 -108.53 42.77 -4.52
C ALA A 384 -107.82 42.84 -3.15
N PHE A 385 -108.40 43.56 -2.18
CA PHE A 385 -107.88 43.62 -0.81
C PHE A 385 -108.04 42.27 -0.08
N ASP A 386 -109.19 41.62 -0.21
CA ASP A 386 -109.43 40.29 0.38
C ASP A 386 -108.52 39.21 -0.28
N LEU A 387 -108.21 39.33 -1.59
CA LEU A 387 -107.24 38.48 -2.30
C LEU A 387 -105.78 38.76 -1.88
N ALA A 388 -105.40 40.02 -1.62
CA ALA A 388 -104.07 40.37 -1.12
C ALA A 388 -103.85 39.86 0.31
N LYS A 389 -104.90 39.90 1.16
CA LYS A 389 -104.86 39.37 2.53
C LYS A 389 -104.84 37.84 2.57
N SER A 390 -105.41 37.15 1.57
CA SER A 390 -105.35 35.68 1.45
C SER A 390 -104.07 35.13 0.79
N LYS A 391 -103.14 36.00 0.34
CA LYS A 391 -101.87 35.61 -0.32
C LYS A 391 -100.61 35.91 0.50
N TYR A 392 -100.72 36.34 1.76
CA TYR A 392 -99.58 36.45 2.67
C TYR A 392 -99.19 35.07 3.21
N THR A 393 -98.29 34.38 2.53
CA THR A 393 -97.61 33.17 3.04
C THR A 393 -96.14 33.50 3.29
N ALA A 394 -95.77 33.68 4.56
CA ALA A 394 -94.36 33.70 4.94
C ALA A 394 -93.84 32.24 4.98
N ASN A 395 -92.87 31.91 4.13
CA ASN A 395 -92.18 30.61 4.14
C ASN A 395 -90.88 30.71 4.96
N ASP A 396 -90.36 29.57 5.42
CA ASP A 396 -89.05 29.49 6.09
C ASP A 396 -87.92 29.92 5.14
N ALA A 397 -86.88 30.55 5.69
CA ALA A 397 -85.73 31.01 4.93
C ALA A 397 -84.86 29.84 4.43
N THR A 398 -84.37 29.94 3.18
CA THR A 398 -83.30 29.07 2.65
C THR A 398 -82.16 29.94 2.12
N THR A 399 -81.03 29.35 1.74
CA THR A 399 -79.89 30.10 1.17
C THR A 399 -80.21 30.81 -0.16
N SER A 400 -81.33 30.46 -0.79
CA SER A 400 -81.79 31.03 -2.07
C SER A 400 -83.12 31.79 -1.96
N GLN A 401 -83.77 31.80 -0.80
CA GLN A 401 -85.08 32.43 -0.57
C GLN A 401 -85.13 33.15 0.77
N LYS A 402 -85.42 34.45 0.78
CA LYS A 402 -85.62 35.24 2.00
C LYS A 402 -86.94 34.80 2.69
N GLY A 403 -86.87 34.49 3.99
CA GLY A 403 -88.01 33.98 4.79
C GLY A 403 -87.77 34.14 6.31
N LEU A 404 -88.54 33.44 7.14
CA LEU A 404 -88.34 33.39 8.61
C LEU A 404 -87.24 32.37 8.97
N VAL A 405 -86.26 32.74 9.79
CA VAL A 405 -85.15 31.86 10.21
C VAL A 405 -85.49 31.21 11.56
N GLN A 406 -85.50 29.89 11.62
CA GLN A 406 -85.68 29.13 12.86
C GLN A 406 -84.32 28.85 13.53
N LEU A 407 -84.24 28.92 14.87
CA LEU A 407 -82.99 28.85 15.65
C LEU A 407 -82.91 27.61 16.56
N SER A 408 -81.74 26.95 16.64
CA SER A 408 -81.49 25.80 17.54
C SER A 408 -80.28 26.02 18.45
N SER A 409 -80.38 25.59 19.72
CA SER A 409 -79.29 25.70 20.72
C SER A 409 -78.53 24.40 20.97
N ASP A 410 -78.82 23.35 20.20
CA ASP A 410 -78.17 22.06 20.34
C ASP A 410 -76.83 22.04 19.62
N THR A 411 -75.79 21.48 20.25
CA THR A 411 -74.41 21.49 19.71
C THR A 411 -74.14 20.39 18.69
N ASN A 412 -75.11 19.53 18.43
CA ASN A 412 -75.00 18.36 17.55
C ASN A 412 -76.20 18.23 16.59
N ASN A 413 -76.93 19.31 16.33
CA ASN A 413 -78.05 19.29 15.40
C ASN A 413 -77.54 19.15 13.95
N ALA A 414 -78.07 18.17 13.22
CA ALA A 414 -77.70 17.88 11.83
C ALA A 414 -78.62 18.57 10.80
N SER A 415 -79.59 19.38 11.25
CA SER A 415 -80.53 20.10 10.38
C SER A 415 -79.86 21.28 9.67
N GLU A 416 -79.93 21.30 8.33
CA GLU A 416 -79.45 22.41 7.50
C GLU A 416 -80.48 23.56 7.38
N SER A 417 -81.68 23.38 7.92
CA SER A 417 -82.78 24.36 7.87
C SER A 417 -82.91 25.21 9.14
N LEU A 418 -82.11 24.94 10.18
CA LEU A 418 -82.11 25.67 11.45
C LEU A 418 -80.76 26.37 11.66
N ALA A 419 -80.77 27.66 12.02
CA ALA A 419 -79.53 28.38 12.33
C ALA A 419 -79.13 28.18 13.81
N ALA A 420 -77.83 27.97 14.06
CA ALA A 420 -77.33 27.77 15.42
C ALA A 420 -77.43 29.06 16.26
N THR A 421 -77.89 28.97 17.50
CA THR A 421 -77.88 30.10 18.44
C THR A 421 -76.47 30.38 18.93
N THR A 422 -76.25 31.59 19.43
CA THR A 422 -74.98 31.98 20.08
C THR A 422 -74.60 31.08 21.25
N LYS A 423 -75.57 30.44 21.92
CA LYS A 423 -75.32 29.45 22.99
C LYS A 423 -74.72 28.15 22.45
N ALA A 424 -75.25 27.61 21.35
CA ALA A 424 -74.68 26.43 20.69
C ALA A 424 -73.26 26.72 20.18
N VAL A 425 -73.09 27.85 19.49
CA VAL A 425 -71.78 28.30 18.97
C VAL A 425 -70.78 28.49 20.10
N LYS A 426 -71.16 29.13 21.22
CA LYS A 426 -70.29 29.29 22.38
C LYS A 426 -69.91 27.95 23.01
N SER A 427 -70.85 27.01 23.12
CA SER A 427 -70.58 25.70 23.73
C SER A 427 -69.65 24.84 22.88
N VAL A 428 -69.82 24.87 21.55
CA VAL A 428 -68.88 24.25 20.60
C VAL A 428 -67.51 24.93 20.65
N LYS A 429 -67.47 26.28 20.74
CA LYS A 429 -66.23 27.05 20.88
C LYS A 429 -65.49 26.72 22.18
N ASP A 430 -66.18 26.68 23.32
CA ASP A 430 -65.61 26.32 24.62
C ASP A 430 -65.09 24.86 24.63
N LEU A 431 -65.71 23.95 23.87
CA LEU A 431 -65.25 22.56 23.71
C LEU A 431 -64.03 22.48 22.78
N ALA A 432 -64.04 23.22 21.68
CA ALA A 432 -62.90 23.32 20.76
C ALA A 432 -61.67 23.94 21.43
N ASP A 433 -61.85 24.96 22.27
CA ASP A 433 -60.77 25.62 23.02
C ASP A 433 -60.12 24.70 24.07
N ARG A 434 -60.80 23.62 24.50
CA ARG A 434 -60.27 22.62 25.46
C ARG A 434 -59.61 21.40 24.79
N LYS A 435 -59.64 21.31 23.45
CA LYS A 435 -59.08 20.19 22.69
C LYS A 435 -57.92 20.70 21.84
N ALA A 436 -56.86 19.91 21.73
CA ALA A 436 -55.82 20.17 20.75
C ALA A 436 -56.36 19.94 19.33
N ALA A 437 -56.13 20.89 18.43
CA ALA A 437 -56.72 20.90 17.08
C ALA A 437 -56.23 19.74 16.16
N ILE A 438 -55.14 19.06 16.54
CA ILE A 438 -54.56 17.93 15.80
C ILE A 438 -54.06 16.86 16.79
N ASN A 439 -54.03 15.59 16.38
CA ASN A 439 -53.27 14.56 17.09
C ASN A 439 -51.78 14.95 17.05
N SER A 440 -51.17 15.13 18.23
CA SER A 440 -49.82 15.70 18.41
C SER A 440 -49.69 17.18 17.99
N PRO A 441 -50.29 18.13 18.74
CA PRO A 441 -50.12 19.55 18.46
C PRO A 441 -48.66 19.97 18.61
N ALA A 442 -48.19 20.86 17.72
CA ALA A 442 -46.96 21.59 17.96
C ALA A 442 -47.21 22.65 19.03
N PHE A 443 -46.66 22.47 20.23
CA PHE A 443 -46.78 23.46 21.30
C PHE A 443 -45.87 24.67 21.02
N THR A 444 -46.43 25.88 21.08
CA THR A 444 -45.68 27.14 20.98
C THR A 444 -45.73 27.86 22.34
N GLY A 445 -44.69 28.63 22.69
CA GLY A 445 -44.51 29.22 24.03
C GLY A 445 -43.89 28.25 25.05
N THR A 446 -44.19 28.42 26.35
CA THR A 446 -43.74 27.56 27.46
C THR A 446 -44.92 26.73 28.04
N PRO A 447 -45.28 25.60 27.41
CA PRO A 447 -46.37 24.76 27.89
C PRO A 447 -46.03 24.10 29.25
N THR A 448 -46.96 24.14 30.20
CA THR A 448 -46.83 23.47 31.50
C THR A 448 -47.54 22.11 31.48
N ALA A 449 -46.86 21.04 31.88
CA ALA A 449 -47.42 19.70 32.06
C ALA A 449 -47.04 19.15 33.45
N PRO A 450 -47.81 18.21 34.04
CA PRO A 450 -47.45 17.56 35.30
C PRO A 450 -46.14 16.77 35.17
N THR A 451 -45.25 16.88 36.17
CA THR A 451 -43.98 16.14 36.20
C THR A 451 -44.25 14.66 36.49
N ALA A 452 -43.92 13.79 35.54
CA ALA A 452 -44.04 12.35 35.70
C ALA A 452 -43.09 11.79 36.76
N THR A 453 -43.40 10.64 37.34
CA THR A 453 -42.53 9.95 38.31
C THR A 453 -41.34 9.28 37.60
N GLN A 454 -40.16 9.27 38.23
CA GLN A 454 -38.95 8.59 37.74
C GLN A 454 -39.24 7.13 37.37
N GLY A 455 -38.87 6.71 36.15
CA GLY A 455 -39.14 5.36 35.62
C GLY A 455 -40.37 5.24 34.69
N THR A 456 -41.17 6.29 34.52
CA THR A 456 -42.30 6.31 33.56
C THR A 456 -41.78 6.19 32.11
N ASN A 457 -42.29 5.22 31.34
CA ASN A 457 -41.82 4.90 29.97
C ASN A 457 -42.92 4.87 28.89
N ASN A 458 -44.00 5.62 29.10
CA ASN A 458 -45.13 5.72 28.19
C ASN A 458 -45.08 7.01 27.34
N THR A 459 -46.15 7.32 26.62
CA THR A 459 -46.23 8.46 25.67
C THR A 459 -46.51 9.83 26.32
N GLN A 460 -46.36 9.98 27.64
CA GLN A 460 -46.52 11.26 28.33
C GLN A 460 -45.41 12.27 27.96
N ILE A 461 -45.76 13.56 27.96
CA ILE A 461 -44.81 14.65 27.69
C ILE A 461 -43.82 14.78 28.87
N ALA A 462 -42.52 14.66 28.61
CA ALA A 462 -41.47 14.85 29.61
C ALA A 462 -41.31 16.34 29.96
N THR A 463 -41.51 16.70 31.24
CA THR A 463 -41.32 18.08 31.72
C THR A 463 -39.83 18.39 31.89
N THR A 464 -39.45 19.68 31.88
CA THR A 464 -38.07 20.09 32.13
C THR A 464 -37.58 19.71 33.54
N ALA A 465 -38.48 19.59 34.52
CA ALA A 465 -38.17 19.07 35.84
C ALA A 465 -37.83 17.58 35.80
N TYR A 466 -38.65 16.76 35.14
CA TYR A 466 -38.40 15.33 34.94
C TYR A 466 -37.05 15.08 34.24
N VAL A 467 -36.76 15.82 33.17
CA VAL A 467 -35.50 15.69 32.43
C VAL A 467 -34.30 16.13 33.27
N ARG A 468 -34.41 17.23 34.04
CA ARG A 468 -33.31 17.67 34.92
C ARG A 468 -33.02 16.67 36.03
N GLU A 469 -34.05 16.12 36.68
CA GLU A 469 -33.84 15.11 37.72
C GLU A 469 -33.26 13.82 37.13
N ALA A 470 -33.71 13.39 35.95
CA ALA A 470 -33.15 12.23 35.26
C ALA A 470 -31.67 12.44 34.86
N ILE A 471 -31.31 13.63 34.36
CA ILE A 471 -29.92 14.00 34.05
C ILE A 471 -29.08 14.11 35.32
N SER A 472 -29.61 14.73 36.39
CA SER A 472 -28.92 14.82 37.68
C SER A 472 -28.68 13.45 38.30
N GLY A 473 -29.64 12.53 38.17
CA GLY A 473 -29.48 11.13 38.54
C GLY A 473 -28.42 10.41 37.70
N LEU A 474 -28.33 10.69 36.40
CA LEU A 474 -27.31 10.14 35.49
C LEU A 474 -25.90 10.68 35.77
N VAL A 475 -25.78 11.99 36.06
CA VAL A 475 -24.51 12.63 36.41
C VAL A 475 -24.04 12.19 37.79
N GLY A 476 -24.93 12.12 38.78
CA GLY A 476 -24.61 11.66 40.14
C GLY A 476 -24.41 10.14 40.28
N SER A 477 -24.80 9.35 39.28
CA SER A 477 -24.55 7.89 39.22
C SER A 477 -23.30 7.52 38.42
N SER A 478 -22.58 8.52 37.88
CA SER A 478 -21.27 8.29 37.28
C SER A 478 -20.24 8.00 38.39
N PRO A 479 -19.52 6.86 38.35
CA PRO A 479 -18.52 6.51 39.36
C PRO A 479 -17.45 7.59 39.51
N GLU A 480 -16.81 7.69 40.69
CA GLU A 480 -15.80 8.72 41.04
C GLU A 480 -14.70 8.93 39.98
N ALA A 481 -14.41 7.94 39.13
CA ALA A 481 -13.44 8.01 38.03
C ALA A 481 -13.91 8.73 36.74
N LEU A 482 -15.16 9.24 36.70
CA LEU A 482 -15.73 9.97 35.56
C LEU A 482 -16.18 11.39 35.91
N ASP A 483 -15.93 11.86 37.14
CA ASP A 483 -16.15 13.25 37.55
C ASP A 483 -15.03 14.16 37.02
N THR A 484 -14.83 14.11 35.70
CA THR A 484 -13.72 14.77 34.98
C THR A 484 -13.67 16.29 35.20
N LEU A 485 -14.79 16.93 35.53
CA LEU A 485 -14.81 18.36 35.88
C LEU A 485 -14.26 18.62 37.28
N ASN A 486 -14.56 17.76 38.25
CA ASN A 486 -14.02 17.84 39.61
C ASN A 486 -12.58 17.32 39.69
N GLU A 487 -12.24 16.31 38.88
CA GLU A 487 -10.86 15.88 38.68
C GLU A 487 -10.02 16.95 37.96
N LEU A 488 -10.58 17.68 36.97
CA LEU A 488 -9.89 18.83 36.37
C LEU A 488 -9.71 19.95 37.41
N ALA A 489 -10.74 20.28 38.18
CA ALA A 489 -10.66 21.30 39.23
C ALA A 489 -9.54 20.96 40.22
N ARG A 490 -9.52 19.71 40.71
CA ARG A 490 -8.50 19.24 41.67
C ARG A 490 -7.11 19.06 41.06
N ALA A 491 -7.01 18.66 39.78
CA ALA A 491 -5.74 18.56 39.05
C ALA A 491 -5.14 19.93 38.72
N LEU A 492 -5.98 20.97 38.60
CA LEU A 492 -5.57 22.37 38.52
C LEU A 492 -5.36 23.00 39.92
N GLY A 493 -5.48 22.20 40.98
CA GLY A 493 -5.20 22.58 42.36
C GLY A 493 -6.34 23.32 43.07
N ASP A 494 -7.57 23.20 42.56
CA ASP A 494 -8.75 23.96 43.01
C ASP A 494 -8.49 25.48 43.01
N ASP A 495 -7.63 25.96 42.10
CA ASP A 495 -7.22 27.36 42.00
C ASP A 495 -8.16 28.15 41.08
N PRO A 496 -9.07 29.00 41.60
CA PRO A 496 -9.96 29.81 40.78
C PRO A 496 -9.23 30.84 39.91
N ASP A 497 -7.96 31.15 40.22
CA ASP A 497 -7.11 32.10 39.50
C ASP A 497 -5.94 31.38 38.76
N PHE A 498 -6.10 30.10 38.42
CA PHE A 498 -5.07 29.23 37.82
C PHE A 498 -4.25 29.91 36.70
N ALA A 499 -4.89 30.71 35.84
CA ALA A 499 -4.22 31.45 34.77
C ALA A 499 -3.19 32.45 35.30
N THR A 500 -3.50 33.18 36.37
CA THR A 500 -2.62 34.13 37.05
C THR A 500 -1.48 33.39 37.76
N THR A 501 -1.78 32.31 38.47
CA THR A 501 -0.80 31.49 39.18
C THR A 501 0.21 30.84 38.23
N MET A 502 -0.26 30.29 37.12
CA MET A 502 0.63 29.67 36.13
C MET A 502 1.47 30.71 35.40
N THR A 503 0.90 31.89 35.10
CA THR A 503 1.65 33.03 34.53
C THR A 503 2.79 33.47 35.46
N ASN A 504 2.53 33.58 36.76
CA ASN A 504 3.55 33.93 37.76
C ASN A 504 4.62 32.84 37.90
N LYS A 505 4.24 31.55 37.90
CA LYS A 505 5.22 30.44 37.94
C LYS A 505 6.08 30.39 36.69
N LEU A 506 5.53 30.62 35.50
CA LEU A 506 6.29 30.69 34.26
C LEU A 506 7.24 31.89 34.23
N ALA A 507 6.80 33.04 34.75
CA ALA A 507 7.64 34.25 34.87
C ALA A 507 8.89 34.00 35.75
N THR A 508 8.81 33.11 36.73
CA THR A 508 9.98 32.71 37.56
C THR A 508 10.92 31.68 36.90
N LYS A 509 10.60 31.14 35.71
CA LYS A 509 11.46 30.18 34.99
C LYS A 509 12.43 30.83 34.01
N GLN A 510 12.13 32.02 33.53
CA GLN A 510 13.02 32.82 32.68
C GLN A 510 14.35 33.26 33.37
N PRO A 511 14.39 33.59 34.68
CA PRO A 511 15.61 34.06 35.36
C PRO A 511 16.68 33.00 35.65
N LEU A 512 16.47 31.73 35.30
CA LEU A 512 17.43 30.65 35.61
C LEU A 512 18.69 30.66 34.73
N ASP A 513 18.68 31.42 33.64
CA ASP A 513 19.82 31.59 32.74
C ASP A 513 20.05 33.09 32.48
N ALA A 514 21.21 33.57 32.90
CA ALA A 514 21.54 35.00 32.89
C ALA A 514 21.63 35.56 31.46
N THR A 515 22.12 34.75 30.50
CA THR A 515 22.19 35.11 29.08
C THR A 515 20.79 35.23 28.47
N LEU A 516 19.88 34.29 28.73
CA LEU A 516 18.49 34.35 28.27
C LEU A 516 17.71 35.50 28.91
N THR A 517 18.00 35.80 30.17
CA THR A 517 17.43 36.96 30.89
C THR A 517 17.85 38.27 30.23
N ALA A 518 19.14 38.40 29.88
CA ALA A 518 19.67 39.58 29.21
C ALA A 518 19.09 39.77 27.80
N LEU A 519 18.92 38.68 27.02
CA LEU A 519 18.27 38.72 25.71
C LEU A 519 16.80 39.13 25.80
N ALA A 520 16.08 38.61 26.80
CA ALA A 520 14.67 38.90 26.97
C ALA A 520 14.38 40.29 27.54
N GLY A 521 15.33 40.88 28.27
CA GLY A 521 15.27 42.26 28.72
C GLY A 521 15.43 43.30 27.61
N LEU A 522 15.81 42.89 26.38
CA LEU A 522 15.91 43.80 25.25
C LEU A 522 14.52 44.28 24.81
N THR A 523 14.31 45.59 24.81
CA THR A 523 13.08 46.19 24.28
C THR A 523 12.95 45.91 22.79
N THR A 524 11.90 45.20 22.38
CA THR A 524 11.66 44.89 20.96
C THR A 524 11.55 46.18 20.13
N ALA A 525 12.34 46.26 19.07
CA ALA A 525 12.41 47.43 18.21
C ALA A 525 12.67 47.02 16.76
N ALA A 526 11.94 47.64 15.82
CA ALA A 526 12.12 47.41 14.40
C ALA A 526 13.52 47.83 13.94
N ASN A 527 14.08 47.11 12.98
CA ASN A 527 15.38 47.41 12.37
C ASN A 527 16.56 47.39 13.35
N LYS A 528 16.50 46.55 14.40
CA LYS A 528 17.60 46.35 15.35
C LYS A 528 18.11 44.89 15.36
N LEU A 529 19.39 44.68 15.65
CA LEU A 529 20.01 43.37 15.88
C LEU A 529 20.41 43.24 17.36
N PRO A 530 20.01 42.18 18.08
CA PRO A 530 20.59 41.84 19.38
C PRO A 530 22.08 41.48 19.27
N TYR A 531 22.90 41.98 20.19
CA TYR A 531 24.31 41.63 20.30
C TYR A 531 24.76 41.66 21.77
N PHE A 532 25.79 40.88 22.12
CA PHE A 532 26.33 40.89 23.47
C PHE A 532 27.39 41.99 23.63
N THR A 533 27.29 42.75 24.71
CA THR A 533 28.26 43.80 25.09
C THR A 533 29.19 43.36 26.22
N GLY A 534 28.93 42.18 26.81
CA GLY A 534 29.69 41.51 27.85
C GLY A 534 29.09 40.14 28.16
N ASN A 535 29.68 39.40 29.11
CA ASN A 535 29.09 38.13 29.57
C ASN A 535 27.70 38.41 30.16
N ASP A 536 26.68 37.67 29.72
CA ASP A 536 25.29 37.83 30.17
C ASP A 536 24.73 39.26 30.05
N THR A 537 25.24 40.07 29.11
CA THR A 537 24.78 41.44 28.87
C THR A 537 24.51 41.66 27.39
N ALA A 538 23.28 41.95 27.02
CA ALA A 538 22.87 42.16 25.63
C ALA A 538 22.43 43.60 25.38
N GLY A 539 22.65 44.08 24.15
CA GLY A 539 22.18 45.37 23.65
C GLY A 539 21.59 45.25 22.25
N LEU A 540 21.07 46.36 21.72
CA LEU A 540 20.50 46.45 20.36
C LEU A 540 21.32 47.39 19.47
N ALA A 541 21.77 46.90 18.32
CA ALA A 541 22.41 47.69 17.28
C ALA A 541 21.41 48.04 16.18
N THR A 542 21.51 49.22 15.56
CA THR A 542 20.65 49.59 14.41
C THR A 542 21.12 48.90 13.14
N ILE A 543 20.24 48.15 12.46
CA ILE A 543 20.47 47.64 11.11
C ILE A 543 19.84 48.63 10.10
N THR A 544 20.67 49.21 9.24
CA THR A 544 20.21 50.07 8.14
C THR A 544 19.41 49.27 7.11
N SER A 545 18.69 49.94 6.19
CA SER A 545 17.99 49.26 5.09
C SER A 545 18.94 48.38 4.27
N VAL A 546 20.14 48.88 3.98
CA VAL A 546 21.20 48.15 3.27
C VAL A 546 21.61 46.89 4.03
N GLY A 547 21.82 46.98 5.34
CA GLY A 547 22.19 45.81 6.16
C GLY A 547 21.11 44.72 6.16
N ARG A 548 19.83 45.12 6.21
CA ARG A 548 18.71 44.17 6.13
C ARG A 548 18.62 43.50 4.77
N ASP A 549 18.81 44.25 3.69
CA ASP A 549 18.78 43.71 2.34
C ASP A 549 19.89 42.69 2.12
N ILE A 550 21.10 42.91 2.64
CA ILE A 550 22.22 41.96 2.57
C ILE A 550 21.90 40.68 3.35
N LEU A 551 21.48 40.81 4.62
CA LEU A 551 21.12 39.66 5.48
C LEU A 551 19.94 38.85 4.93
N SER A 552 19.06 39.47 4.13
CA SER A 552 17.91 38.81 3.50
C SER A 552 18.24 37.96 2.27
N LYS A 553 19.47 38.03 1.73
CA LYS A 553 19.83 37.29 0.52
C LYS A 553 20.05 35.81 0.81
N ALA A 554 19.41 34.96 0.02
CA ALA A 554 19.37 33.51 0.22
C ALA A 554 20.66 32.75 -0.16
N SER A 555 21.66 33.41 -0.75
CA SER A 555 22.92 32.77 -1.13
C SER A 555 24.07 33.76 -1.17
N VAL A 556 25.30 33.26 -1.02
CA VAL A 556 26.53 34.03 -1.22
C VAL A 556 26.52 34.70 -2.60
N GLN A 557 26.04 34.00 -3.63
CA GLN A 557 25.89 34.55 -4.98
C GLN A 557 24.90 35.73 -5.03
N ALA A 558 23.78 35.67 -4.31
CA ALA A 558 22.80 36.75 -4.26
C ALA A 558 23.31 37.97 -3.45
N ILE A 559 24.14 37.73 -2.41
CA ILE A 559 24.86 38.80 -1.69
C ILE A 559 25.86 39.47 -2.62
N ILE A 560 26.70 38.69 -3.29
CA ILE A 560 27.69 39.13 -4.29
C ILE A 560 26.99 39.96 -5.38
N GLN A 561 25.84 39.50 -5.87
CA GLN A 561 25.03 40.20 -6.86
C GLN A 561 24.37 41.48 -6.33
N TYR A 562 23.94 41.52 -5.07
CA TYR A 562 23.40 42.72 -4.40
C TYR A 562 24.48 43.78 -4.14
N LEU A 563 25.67 43.34 -3.72
CA LEU A 563 26.84 44.20 -3.54
C LEU A 563 27.49 44.62 -4.87
N GLY A 564 27.00 44.10 -6.01
CA GLY A 564 27.54 44.39 -7.34
C GLY A 564 28.94 43.83 -7.59
N LEU A 565 29.39 42.90 -6.76
CA LEU A 565 30.66 42.20 -6.93
C LEU A 565 30.41 41.04 -7.91
N LYS A 566 31.24 40.86 -8.94
CA LYS A 566 31.24 39.63 -9.75
C LYS A 566 32.69 39.16 -9.85
N GLU A 567 32.96 37.94 -9.38
CA GLU A 567 34.16 37.21 -9.77
C GLU A 567 33.85 36.38 -11.01
N ASN A 568 34.38 36.81 -12.16
CA ASN A 568 35.14 35.98 -13.11
C ASN A 568 35.28 36.72 -14.45
N GLY A 569 36.49 37.21 -14.70
CA GLY A 569 36.93 37.77 -15.98
C GLY A 569 38.27 38.48 -15.80
N THR A 570 39.35 37.76 -16.05
CA THR A 570 40.74 38.24 -15.99
C THR A 570 40.96 39.40 -16.97
N SER A 571 40.92 40.62 -16.46
CA SER A 571 41.79 41.75 -16.83
C SER A 571 41.24 43.01 -16.17
N GLY A 572 42.14 43.82 -15.63
CA GLY A 572 41.84 44.99 -14.82
C GLY A 572 40.94 46.04 -15.48
N ASP A 573 40.49 46.93 -14.59
CA ASP A 573 39.70 48.13 -14.78
C ASP A 573 38.17 47.96 -14.78
N LYS A 574 37.62 48.17 -13.58
CA LYS A 574 36.27 48.64 -13.23
C LYS A 574 35.31 48.68 -14.42
N ILE A 575 34.55 47.62 -14.63
CA ILE A 575 33.36 47.68 -15.48
C ILE A 575 32.26 48.40 -14.69
N PRO A 576 31.79 49.59 -15.12
CA PRO A 576 30.65 50.24 -14.50
C PRO A 576 29.40 49.38 -14.70
N LEU A 577 28.66 49.15 -13.61
CA LEU A 577 27.40 48.41 -13.62
C LEU A 577 26.44 49.01 -14.66
N LEU A 578 26.13 48.22 -15.71
CA LEU A 578 25.17 48.50 -16.78
C LEU A 578 23.70 48.45 -16.30
N SER A 579 23.35 49.15 -15.22
CA SER A 579 22.00 49.08 -14.64
C SER A 579 21.13 50.31 -14.84
N THR A 580 21.49 51.25 -15.72
CA THR A 580 20.55 52.27 -16.24
C THR A 580 21.15 52.94 -17.48
N ALA A 581 20.29 53.50 -18.36
CA ALA A 581 20.63 54.03 -19.69
C ALA A 581 22.01 54.73 -19.77
N ASN A 582 22.96 54.11 -20.46
CA ASN A 582 24.26 54.72 -20.74
C ASN A 582 24.16 55.58 -22.01
N THR A 583 24.31 56.91 -21.86
CA THR A 583 24.61 57.78 -23.00
C THR A 583 26.12 57.76 -23.23
N TRP A 584 26.56 57.22 -24.38
CA TRP A 584 27.97 57.32 -24.77
C TRP A 584 28.20 58.69 -25.41
N SER A 585 28.86 59.57 -24.67
CA SER A 585 29.20 60.93 -25.12
C SER A 585 30.36 60.97 -26.12
N ALA A 586 31.02 59.83 -26.39
CA ALA A 586 32.11 59.73 -27.36
C ALA A 586 31.81 58.72 -28.48
N LYS A 587 32.25 59.06 -29.70
CA LYS A 587 32.10 58.25 -30.93
C LYS A 587 32.79 56.90 -30.76
N GLN A 588 32.03 55.82 -30.88
CA GLN A 588 32.57 54.46 -30.93
C GLN A 588 32.70 54.01 -32.39
N THR A 589 33.82 53.35 -32.71
CA THR A 589 34.09 52.82 -34.05
C THR A 589 34.20 51.30 -33.95
N PHE A 590 33.35 50.58 -34.68
CA PHE A 590 33.36 49.11 -34.73
C PHE A 590 33.99 48.66 -36.05
N SER A 591 35.16 48.04 -35.97
CA SER A 591 36.00 47.78 -37.15
C SER A 591 35.52 46.61 -38.03
N ASN A 592 34.66 45.73 -37.52
CA ASN A 592 34.25 44.50 -38.23
C ASN A 592 32.72 44.38 -38.46
N GLY A 593 31.99 45.49 -38.38
CA GLY A 593 30.54 45.53 -38.61
C GLY A 593 29.72 44.96 -37.44
N LEU A 594 28.50 45.46 -37.27
CA LEU A 594 27.50 44.91 -36.34
C LEU A 594 26.56 43.98 -37.10
N ALA A 595 26.37 42.74 -36.63
CA ALA A 595 25.36 41.83 -37.14
C ALA A 595 24.24 41.64 -36.09
N GLY A 596 23.04 42.16 -36.39
CA GLY A 596 21.85 42.10 -35.54
C GLY A 596 20.97 43.35 -35.65
N SER A 597 19.69 43.23 -35.32
CA SER A 597 18.72 44.36 -35.34
C SER A 597 19.09 45.41 -34.28
N LEU A 598 19.29 46.66 -34.71
CA LEU A 598 19.41 47.81 -33.82
C LEU A 598 17.99 48.30 -33.47
N ASN A 599 17.51 48.00 -32.26
CA ASN A 599 16.28 48.59 -31.75
C ASN A 599 16.61 49.88 -31.00
N GLY A 600 16.48 51.02 -31.68
CA GLY A 600 16.66 52.35 -31.12
C GLY A 600 16.13 53.44 -32.03
N ASN A 601 14.99 54.01 -31.65
CA ASN A 601 14.32 55.22 -32.16
C ASN A 601 14.25 55.42 -33.69
N SER A 602 13.55 54.50 -34.37
CA SER A 602 13.02 54.72 -35.74
C SER A 602 12.00 55.87 -35.79
N ASP A 603 11.34 56.19 -34.68
CA ASP A 603 10.19 57.11 -34.65
C ASP A 603 10.59 58.60 -34.66
N THR A 604 11.88 58.94 -34.54
CA THR A 604 12.35 60.35 -34.61
C THR A 604 13.34 60.63 -35.74
N ALA A 605 13.66 59.64 -36.58
CA ALA A 605 14.56 59.83 -37.73
C ALA A 605 13.82 60.53 -38.89
N THR A 606 13.77 61.86 -38.88
CA THR A 606 13.09 62.68 -39.91
C THR A 606 13.93 62.92 -41.17
N LYS A 607 15.21 62.52 -41.22
CA LYS A 607 16.08 62.62 -42.42
C LYS A 607 17.06 61.46 -42.56
N LEU A 608 17.20 60.93 -43.77
CA LEU A 608 18.34 60.11 -44.20
C LEU A 608 19.57 61.02 -44.37
N LYS A 609 20.70 60.66 -43.75
CA LYS A 609 21.94 61.45 -43.82
C LYS A 609 22.47 61.66 -45.27
N ALA A 610 22.10 60.77 -46.19
CA ALA A 610 22.28 60.95 -47.63
C ALA A 610 20.97 60.56 -48.34
N ALA A 611 20.37 61.48 -49.09
CA ALA A 611 19.13 61.26 -49.83
C ALA A 611 19.31 60.13 -50.86
N ARG A 612 18.38 59.18 -50.91
CA ARG A 612 18.36 58.12 -51.94
C ARG A 612 17.41 58.50 -53.06
N LYS A 613 17.74 58.19 -54.32
CA LYS A 613 16.86 58.47 -55.45
C LYS A 613 15.78 57.39 -55.59
N ILE A 614 14.51 57.80 -55.62
CA ILE A 614 13.35 56.96 -55.97
C ILE A 614 12.74 57.56 -57.24
N GLY A 615 12.66 56.79 -58.33
CA GLY A 615 12.20 57.32 -59.64
C GLY A 615 13.03 58.48 -60.18
N GLY A 616 14.33 58.56 -59.83
CA GLY A 616 15.23 59.65 -60.22
C GLY A 616 15.21 60.87 -59.28
N VAL A 617 14.25 60.97 -58.37
CA VAL A 617 14.09 62.10 -57.43
C VAL A 617 14.71 61.76 -56.06
N PRO A 618 15.60 62.60 -55.50
CA PRO A 618 16.18 62.38 -54.17
C PRO A 618 15.11 62.46 -53.07
N PHE A 619 15.12 61.47 -52.18
CA PHE A 619 14.23 61.36 -51.03
C PHE A 619 15.04 61.08 -49.77
N ASP A 620 14.86 61.93 -48.77
CA ASP A 620 15.50 61.80 -47.46
C ASP A 620 14.50 61.57 -46.33
N GLY A 621 13.19 61.46 -46.63
CA GLY A 621 12.16 61.20 -45.63
C GLY A 621 11.65 62.43 -44.88
N SER A 622 12.11 63.65 -45.21
CA SER A 622 11.66 64.88 -44.52
C SER A 622 10.37 65.50 -45.06
N SER A 623 9.82 65.00 -46.16
CA SER A 623 8.54 65.41 -46.77
C SER A 623 8.07 64.35 -47.77
N ASP A 624 6.77 64.33 -48.10
CA ASP A 624 6.21 63.40 -49.09
C ASP A 624 6.91 63.50 -50.46
N ILE A 625 7.14 62.37 -51.11
CA ILE A 625 7.85 62.31 -52.39
C ILE A 625 6.90 62.56 -53.58
N ASN A 626 7.25 63.53 -54.43
CA ASN A 626 6.48 63.85 -55.63
C ASN A 626 7.11 63.19 -56.87
N LEU A 627 6.54 62.06 -57.31
CA LEU A 627 7.04 61.30 -58.47
C LEU A 627 6.39 61.83 -59.77
N PRO A 628 7.18 62.25 -60.78
CA PRO A 628 6.65 62.74 -62.05
C PRO A 628 5.77 61.68 -62.72
N GLY A 629 4.52 62.04 -63.04
CA GLY A 629 3.54 61.17 -63.71
C GLY A 629 2.54 60.46 -62.80
N VAL A 630 2.67 60.58 -61.47
CA VAL A 630 1.68 60.04 -60.53
C VAL A 630 0.85 61.16 -59.89
N ASN A 631 1.47 62.32 -59.60
CA ASN A 631 0.91 63.29 -58.64
C ASN A 631 0.72 64.72 -59.20
N SER A 632 0.37 64.90 -60.49
CA SER A 632 -0.17 66.18 -60.99
C SER A 632 -1.04 66.03 -62.26
N THR A 633 -2.36 66.09 -62.04
CA THR A 633 -3.49 66.45 -62.92
C THR A 633 -3.48 66.07 -64.41
N GLY A 634 -4.00 64.87 -64.68
CA GLY A 634 -4.52 64.38 -65.97
C GLY A 634 -5.63 63.36 -65.74
N THR A 635 -6.82 63.87 -65.40
CA THR A 635 -8.18 63.25 -65.38
C THR A 635 -8.34 61.77 -65.02
N GLN A 636 -8.82 61.46 -63.80
CA GLN A 636 -10.00 60.59 -63.63
C GLN A 636 -10.88 61.05 -62.46
N SER A 637 -12.19 60.96 -62.71
CA SER A 637 -13.28 61.53 -61.94
C SER A 637 -13.43 60.93 -60.53
N THR A 638 -13.45 61.84 -59.57
CA THR A 638 -13.97 61.71 -58.21
C THR A 638 -15.48 61.99 -58.20
N SER A 639 -16.35 60.99 -58.43
CA SER A 639 -17.75 60.96 -57.94
C SER A 639 -18.54 59.78 -58.52
N GLY A 640 -18.87 58.79 -57.68
CA GLY A 640 -20.02 57.88 -57.80
C GLY A 640 -20.05 56.84 -58.92
N ASN A 641 -19.98 55.54 -58.59
CA ASN A 641 -20.91 54.55 -59.16
C ASN A 641 -21.07 53.22 -58.39
N ALA A 642 -21.31 53.28 -57.08
CA ALA A 642 -21.81 52.11 -56.34
C ALA A 642 -23.30 51.82 -56.62
N ALA A 643 -23.99 52.65 -57.42
CA ALA A 643 -25.44 52.59 -57.63
C ALA A 643 -25.90 52.25 -59.06
N SER A 644 -25.02 52.00 -60.04
CA SER A 644 -25.46 51.58 -61.40
C SER A 644 -24.57 50.56 -62.11
N ALA A 645 -23.78 49.75 -61.41
CA ALA A 645 -22.98 48.70 -62.04
C ALA A 645 -23.86 47.50 -62.43
N THR A 646 -24.45 47.53 -63.63
CA THR A 646 -25.20 46.40 -64.22
C THR A 646 -24.32 45.45 -65.05
N LYS A 647 -23.02 45.71 -65.26
CA LYS A 647 -22.11 44.80 -66.01
C LYS A 647 -20.67 44.80 -65.48
N LEU A 648 -20.05 43.63 -65.31
CA LEU A 648 -18.61 43.49 -65.06
C LEU A 648 -17.84 43.64 -66.37
N ALA A 649 -16.82 44.51 -66.37
CA ALA A 649 -15.96 44.76 -67.52
C ALA A 649 -15.13 43.53 -67.98
N THR A 650 -14.99 42.52 -67.13
CA THR A 650 -14.40 41.22 -67.51
C THR A 650 -15.28 40.11 -66.92
N PRO A 651 -16.02 39.35 -67.75
CA PRO A 651 -16.91 38.30 -67.24
C PRO A 651 -16.12 37.25 -66.46
N ARG A 652 -16.65 36.82 -65.31
CA ARG A 652 -16.01 35.82 -64.45
C ARG A 652 -16.75 34.50 -64.54
N SER A 653 -16.03 33.39 -64.68
CA SER A 653 -16.65 32.06 -64.74
C SER A 653 -17.14 31.63 -63.37
N ILE A 654 -18.44 31.37 -63.23
CA ILE A 654 -19.08 30.84 -62.02
C ILE A 654 -19.83 29.56 -62.43
N GLY A 655 -19.38 28.40 -61.94
CA GLY A 655 -19.95 27.11 -62.33
C GLY A 655 -19.72 26.72 -63.81
N GLY A 656 -18.69 27.26 -64.47
CA GLY A 656 -18.37 26.98 -65.87
C GLY A 656 -19.02 27.92 -66.89
N MET A 657 -19.92 28.81 -66.47
CA MET A 657 -20.50 29.87 -67.32
C MET A 657 -19.97 31.25 -66.95
N LEU A 658 -19.73 32.08 -67.98
CA LEU A 658 -19.25 33.45 -67.83
C LEU A 658 -20.38 34.36 -67.33
N PHE A 659 -20.16 34.97 -66.17
CA PHE A 659 -21.08 35.88 -65.52
C PHE A 659 -20.52 37.29 -65.51
N ASP A 660 -21.31 38.23 -66.02
CA ASP A 660 -20.97 39.65 -66.02
C ASP A 660 -22.01 40.51 -65.30
N GLY A 661 -22.97 39.94 -64.58
CA GLY A 661 -23.90 40.72 -63.76
C GLY A 661 -25.04 41.44 -64.49
N THR A 662 -25.16 41.31 -65.82
CA THR A 662 -26.25 41.96 -66.60
C THR A 662 -27.59 41.24 -66.57
N ALA A 663 -27.62 39.97 -66.16
CA ALA A 663 -28.83 39.17 -66.00
C ALA A 663 -28.64 38.14 -64.86
N ASN A 664 -29.74 37.59 -64.34
CA ASN A 664 -29.68 36.46 -63.40
C ASN A 664 -28.97 35.26 -64.06
N ILE A 665 -28.07 34.62 -63.33
CA ILE A 665 -27.30 33.48 -63.85
C ILE A 665 -28.11 32.19 -63.67
N ASP A 666 -28.41 31.49 -64.78
CA ASP A 666 -29.06 30.19 -64.76
C ASP A 666 -28.01 29.09 -64.62
N LEU A 667 -27.65 28.80 -63.37
CA LEU A 667 -26.73 27.71 -63.04
C LEU A 667 -27.43 26.35 -63.23
N PRO A 668 -26.82 25.40 -63.96
CA PRO A 668 -27.38 24.06 -64.11
C PRO A 668 -27.63 23.43 -62.72
N GLY A 669 -28.88 23.12 -62.39
CA GLY A 669 -29.28 22.50 -61.12
C GLY A 669 -29.89 23.42 -60.06
N VAL A 670 -30.01 24.74 -60.30
CA VAL A 670 -30.61 25.68 -59.33
C VAL A 670 -31.95 26.25 -59.80
N ASN A 671 -32.08 26.78 -61.04
CA ASN A 671 -33.23 27.64 -61.41
C ASN A 671 -34.07 27.20 -62.63
N LYS A 672 -33.69 26.16 -63.39
CA LYS A 672 -34.59 25.50 -64.36
C LYS A 672 -34.26 24.01 -64.52
N VAL A 673 -35.30 23.19 -64.67
CA VAL A 673 -35.23 21.72 -64.70
C VAL A 673 -34.59 21.24 -66.00
N GLY A 674 -33.44 20.58 -65.90
CA GLY A 674 -32.75 19.94 -67.02
C GLY A 674 -31.55 19.08 -66.61
N ASN A 675 -31.79 17.76 -66.59
CA ASN A 675 -30.91 16.58 -66.35
C ASN A 675 -30.14 16.51 -65.01
N GLN A 676 -30.87 16.19 -63.95
CA GLN A 676 -30.47 16.19 -62.55
C GLN A 676 -29.83 14.87 -62.08
N SER A 677 -28.99 14.96 -61.04
CA SER A 677 -28.94 13.92 -59.99
C SER A 677 -29.04 14.58 -58.61
N THR A 678 -30.22 14.49 -57.99
CA THR A 678 -30.46 14.77 -56.56
C THR A 678 -30.19 13.53 -55.73
N THR A 679 -28.95 13.06 -55.70
CA THR A 679 -28.56 11.93 -54.84
C THR A 679 -27.52 12.40 -53.83
N GLY A 680 -27.94 12.48 -52.57
CA GLY A 680 -27.10 13.00 -51.50
C GLY A 680 -25.84 12.17 -51.25
N ASN A 681 -24.78 12.84 -50.76
CA ASN A 681 -23.65 12.19 -50.08
C ASN A 681 -23.59 12.46 -48.57
N ALA A 682 -24.78 12.48 -47.96
CA ALA A 682 -24.98 11.72 -46.73
C ALA A 682 -25.04 10.19 -46.99
N GLY A 683 -25.01 9.73 -48.27
CA GLY A 683 -25.07 8.31 -48.68
C GLY A 683 -23.85 7.68 -49.41
N SER A 684 -22.88 8.42 -49.94
CA SER A 684 -21.65 7.84 -50.57
C SER A 684 -20.36 8.67 -50.36
N ALA A 685 -20.29 9.48 -49.29
CA ALA A 685 -19.04 10.11 -48.87
C ALA A 685 -18.05 9.03 -48.39
N THR A 686 -17.30 8.45 -49.32
CA THR A 686 -16.26 7.47 -49.01
C THR A 686 -14.97 8.14 -48.57
N ARG A 687 -14.72 9.45 -48.78
CA ARG A 687 -13.43 10.07 -48.37
C ARG A 687 -13.49 11.51 -47.85
N LEU A 688 -12.80 11.79 -46.73
CA LEU A 688 -12.49 13.11 -46.19
C LEU A 688 -11.44 13.82 -47.05
N GLN A 689 -11.68 15.10 -47.33
CA GLN A 689 -10.88 15.96 -48.23
C GLN A 689 -9.48 16.30 -47.66
N THR A 690 -9.34 16.30 -46.33
CA THR A 690 -8.06 16.30 -45.62
C THR A 690 -8.10 15.16 -44.61
N ALA A 691 -7.19 14.19 -44.75
CA ALA A 691 -7.11 13.07 -43.81
C ALA A 691 -6.78 13.61 -42.41
N ARG A 692 -7.46 13.10 -41.39
CA ARG A 692 -7.20 13.45 -40.00
C ARG A 692 -6.43 12.33 -39.32
N THR A 693 -5.51 12.69 -38.45
CA THR A 693 -4.75 11.73 -37.66
C THR A 693 -5.59 11.28 -36.48
N ILE A 694 -5.94 10.00 -36.43
CA ILE A 694 -6.61 9.37 -35.28
C ILE A 694 -5.67 8.27 -34.81
N GLY A 695 -5.20 8.34 -33.55
CA GLY A 695 -4.27 7.36 -32.98
C GLY A 695 -2.94 7.21 -33.74
N GLY A 696 -2.45 8.27 -34.40
CA GLY A 696 -1.21 8.24 -35.20
C GLY A 696 -1.36 7.76 -36.63
N VAL A 697 -2.56 7.32 -37.05
CA VAL A 697 -2.82 6.83 -38.42
C VAL A 697 -3.68 7.84 -39.19
N SER A 698 -3.30 8.09 -40.45
CA SER A 698 -4.01 8.99 -41.36
C SER A 698 -5.33 8.37 -41.82
N PHE A 699 -6.45 8.88 -41.33
CA PHE A 699 -7.78 8.40 -41.67
C PHE A 699 -8.54 9.40 -42.52
N ASN A 700 -9.09 8.89 -43.61
CA ASN A 700 -9.88 9.67 -44.54
C ASN A 700 -11.22 8.99 -44.85
N GLY A 701 -11.67 7.96 -44.14
CA GLY A 701 -13.02 7.40 -44.36
C GLY A 701 -13.18 6.37 -45.49
N THR A 702 -12.19 6.16 -46.38
CA THR A 702 -12.36 5.23 -47.53
C THR A 702 -12.31 3.75 -47.18
N ALA A 703 -11.80 3.41 -46.01
CA ALA A 703 -11.71 2.05 -45.50
C ALA A 703 -11.88 2.10 -43.97
N ASN A 704 -12.21 0.96 -43.35
CA ASN A 704 -12.14 0.85 -41.90
C ASN A 704 -10.73 1.24 -41.43
N ILE A 705 -10.65 2.13 -40.44
CA ILE A 705 -9.37 2.53 -39.87
C ILE A 705 -8.75 1.35 -39.13
N ASP A 706 -7.55 0.91 -39.48
CA ASP A 706 -6.85 -0.13 -38.74
C ASP A 706 -5.92 0.54 -37.72
N LEU A 707 -6.50 0.92 -36.58
CA LEU A 707 -5.76 1.47 -35.46
C LEU A 707 -4.98 0.33 -34.80
N PRO A 708 -3.65 0.39 -34.69
CA PRO A 708 -2.86 -0.66 -34.05
C PRO A 708 -3.44 -1.00 -32.66
N GLY A 709 -3.99 -2.21 -32.54
CA GLY A 709 -4.55 -2.73 -31.28
C GLY A 709 -6.06 -2.56 -31.06
N VAL A 710 -6.85 -2.13 -32.06
CA VAL A 710 -8.29 -1.85 -31.86
C VAL A 710 -9.22 -2.75 -32.70
N ASN A 711 -8.88 -3.11 -33.95
CA ASN A 711 -9.90 -3.52 -34.94
C ASN A 711 -9.80 -4.95 -35.53
N LYS A 712 -9.42 -5.95 -34.73
CA LYS A 712 -9.80 -7.35 -35.04
C LYS A 712 -10.10 -8.14 -33.76
N ALA A 713 -11.39 -8.27 -33.46
CA ALA A 713 -12.05 -8.84 -32.27
C ALA A 713 -11.96 -7.98 -30.98
N GLY A 714 -13.13 -7.55 -30.51
CA GLY A 714 -13.32 -6.45 -29.56
C GLY A 714 -13.01 -6.71 -28.08
N ASN A 715 -13.02 -5.59 -27.34
CA ASN A 715 -12.82 -5.37 -25.90
C ASN A 715 -11.37 -5.52 -25.38
N GLN A 716 -10.44 -4.62 -25.76
CA GLN A 716 -9.21 -4.42 -24.99
C GLN A 716 -8.77 -2.94 -24.97
N ASN A 717 -8.44 -2.46 -23.77
CA ASN A 717 -7.72 -1.22 -23.50
C ASN A 717 -6.21 -1.47 -23.72
N THR A 718 -5.58 -0.79 -24.69
CA THR A 718 -4.16 -0.96 -25.06
C THR A 718 -3.21 0.07 -24.43
N SER A 719 -3.49 0.56 -23.23
CA SER A 719 -2.56 1.44 -22.49
C SER A 719 -1.48 0.70 -21.67
N GLY A 720 -1.13 -0.54 -22.02
CA GLY A 720 -0.04 -1.26 -21.38
C GLY A 720 0.69 -2.20 -22.35
N ASN A 721 2.01 -2.33 -22.17
CA ASN A 721 2.94 -3.19 -22.93
C ASN A 721 2.62 -4.70 -22.91
N ALA A 722 1.39 -5.12 -22.62
CA ALA A 722 1.02 -6.52 -22.47
C ALA A 722 1.24 -7.35 -23.75
N ALA A 723 1.12 -6.75 -24.94
CA ALA A 723 1.31 -7.45 -26.21
C ALA A 723 2.79 -7.57 -26.65
N THR A 724 3.71 -6.77 -26.08
CA THR A 724 5.13 -6.70 -26.49
C THR A 724 6.13 -6.92 -25.35
N ALA A 725 5.67 -7.08 -24.11
CA ALA A 725 6.53 -7.29 -22.95
C ALA A 725 7.17 -8.69 -22.98
N THR A 726 8.36 -8.79 -23.57
CA THR A 726 9.28 -9.93 -23.43
C THR A 726 10.05 -9.89 -22.12
N LYS A 727 9.93 -8.81 -21.34
CA LYS A 727 10.64 -8.57 -20.08
C LYS A 727 9.76 -7.84 -19.06
N LEU A 728 9.77 -8.28 -17.81
CA LEU A 728 9.20 -7.56 -16.65
C LEU A 728 10.00 -6.27 -16.42
N ALA A 729 9.31 -5.12 -16.32
CA ALA A 729 9.94 -3.82 -16.07
C ALA A 729 10.77 -3.77 -14.77
N THR A 730 10.41 -4.61 -13.80
CA THR A 730 11.23 -4.92 -12.63
C THR A 730 11.27 -6.43 -12.50
N ALA A 731 12.46 -7.03 -12.62
CA ALA A 731 12.65 -8.47 -12.46
C ALA A 731 12.14 -8.92 -11.09
N ARG A 732 11.35 -10.00 -11.05
CA ARG A 732 10.86 -10.58 -9.80
C ARG A 732 11.80 -11.69 -9.37
N LYS A 733 12.00 -11.87 -8.07
CA LYS A 733 12.81 -12.98 -7.56
C LYS A 733 11.92 -14.23 -7.46
N ILE A 734 12.24 -15.27 -8.21
CA ILE A 734 11.69 -16.61 -7.98
C ILE A 734 12.75 -17.33 -7.17
N ASN A 735 12.46 -17.53 -5.88
CA ASN A 735 13.30 -18.30 -4.99
C ASN A 735 14.77 -17.81 -4.95
N GLY A 736 14.91 -16.48 -4.85
CA GLY A 736 16.19 -15.76 -4.83
C GLY A 736 16.78 -15.41 -6.20
N VAL A 737 16.36 -16.08 -7.28
CA VAL A 737 16.86 -15.85 -8.64
C VAL A 737 16.03 -14.79 -9.36
N SER A 738 16.71 -13.76 -9.88
CA SER A 738 16.06 -12.68 -10.63
C SER A 738 15.50 -13.21 -11.95
N PHE A 739 14.18 -13.14 -12.10
CA PHE A 739 13.43 -13.57 -13.27
C PHE A 739 12.66 -12.40 -13.85
N ASP A 740 13.02 -12.03 -15.07
CA ASP A 740 12.37 -10.97 -15.81
C ASP A 740 11.58 -11.50 -17.01
N GLY A 741 11.48 -12.82 -17.19
CA GLY A 741 10.72 -13.44 -18.28
C GLY A 741 11.40 -13.41 -19.65
N SER A 742 12.60 -12.83 -19.77
CA SER A 742 13.33 -12.76 -21.04
C SER A 742 14.04 -14.08 -21.42
N LYS A 743 14.25 -14.98 -20.44
CA LYS A 743 14.85 -16.31 -20.60
C LYS A 743 14.22 -17.32 -19.62
N ASN A 744 14.47 -18.60 -19.86
CA ASN A 744 14.17 -19.67 -18.88
C ASN A 744 14.94 -19.43 -17.58
N ILE A 745 14.36 -19.88 -16.46
CA ILE A 745 14.98 -19.79 -15.13
C ILE A 745 15.53 -21.16 -14.71
N SER A 746 16.77 -21.19 -14.21
CA SER A 746 17.39 -22.37 -13.60
C SER A 746 17.48 -22.19 -12.09
N ILE A 747 17.00 -23.17 -11.32
CA ILE A 747 16.98 -23.13 -9.85
C ILE A 747 17.76 -24.34 -9.30
N THR A 748 18.70 -24.12 -8.37
CA THR A 748 19.52 -25.15 -7.71
C THR A 748 18.91 -25.60 -6.36
N PRO A 749 19.28 -26.77 -5.81
CA PRO A 749 18.83 -27.21 -4.48
C PRO A 749 19.12 -26.21 -3.36
N LYS A 750 20.28 -25.52 -3.42
CA LYS A 750 20.65 -24.40 -2.54
C LYS A 750 19.64 -23.27 -2.58
N GLN A 751 19.16 -22.94 -3.78
CA GLN A 751 18.18 -21.86 -3.96
C GLN A 751 16.83 -22.29 -3.40
N LEU A 752 16.43 -23.56 -3.50
CA LEU A 752 15.16 -24.13 -3.00
C LEU A 752 15.09 -24.33 -1.48
N GLY A 753 16.19 -24.13 -0.75
CA GLY A 753 16.24 -24.49 0.65
C GLY A 753 16.11 -26.01 0.87
N ALA A 754 16.33 -26.82 -0.17
CA ALA A 754 16.05 -28.25 -0.15
C ALA A 754 17.15 -29.02 0.61
N ALA A 755 16.73 -29.94 1.47
CA ALA A 755 17.65 -30.82 2.19
C ALA A 755 18.26 -31.87 1.25
N LYS A 756 19.58 -32.08 1.31
CA LYS A 756 20.30 -33.13 0.56
C LYS A 756 20.66 -34.27 1.51
N TYR A 757 20.19 -35.48 1.24
CA TYR A 757 20.54 -36.68 2.03
C TYR A 757 21.49 -37.58 1.25
N VAL A 758 22.56 -38.05 1.91
CA VAL A 758 23.52 -39.02 1.39
C VAL A 758 23.50 -40.27 2.28
N ALA A 759 23.11 -41.43 1.76
CA ALA A 759 22.97 -42.64 2.56
C ALA A 759 24.30 -43.41 2.73
N ASN A 760 24.51 -43.97 3.92
CA ASN A 760 25.53 -44.99 4.23
C ASN A 760 26.99 -44.59 3.95
N LEU A 761 27.35 -43.37 4.34
CA LEU A 761 28.66 -42.80 4.01
C LEU A 761 29.74 -43.31 4.97
N ALA A 762 30.84 -43.83 4.44
CA ALA A 762 32.00 -44.23 5.24
C ALA A 762 32.89 -43.01 5.51
N THR A 763 33.26 -42.79 6.77
CA THR A 763 34.12 -41.65 7.14
C THR A 763 35.61 -41.98 7.12
N GLY A 764 36.04 -43.26 7.07
CA GLY A 764 37.46 -43.59 6.94
C GLY A 764 37.87 -44.90 7.63
N ASN A 765 39.04 -44.97 8.25
CA ASN A 765 39.65 -46.21 8.76
C ASN A 765 39.95 -46.18 10.27
N THR A 766 38.97 -45.84 11.11
CA THR A 766 39.10 -45.77 12.59
C THR A 766 40.08 -44.74 13.14
N GLN A 767 40.51 -43.76 12.33
CA GLN A 767 41.39 -42.70 12.79
C GLN A 767 40.64 -41.65 13.64
N GLU A 768 41.38 -41.06 14.58
CA GLU A 768 40.95 -39.85 15.27
C GLU A 768 41.06 -38.65 14.32
N TRP A 769 39.98 -37.89 14.20
CA TRP A 769 39.93 -36.64 13.46
C TRP A 769 39.88 -35.44 14.39
N THR A 770 40.59 -34.40 13.97
CA THR A 770 40.36 -33.04 14.45
C THR A 770 39.06 -32.48 13.85
N THR A 771 38.50 -31.47 14.50
CA THR A 771 37.32 -30.74 13.98
C THR A 771 37.57 -30.21 12.56
N ALA A 772 38.79 -29.74 12.26
CA ALA A 772 39.14 -29.22 10.94
C ALA A 772 39.15 -30.30 9.85
N GLN A 773 39.69 -31.48 10.13
CA GLN A 773 39.69 -32.61 9.20
C GLN A 773 38.27 -33.11 8.92
N PHE A 774 37.43 -33.16 9.95
CA PHE A 774 36.02 -33.52 9.82
C PHE A 774 35.25 -32.52 8.94
N VAL A 775 35.46 -31.22 9.12
CA VAL A 775 34.85 -30.16 8.29
C VAL A 775 35.35 -30.23 6.84
N ALA A 776 36.63 -30.46 6.62
CA ALA A 776 37.20 -30.60 5.28
C ALA A 776 36.58 -31.80 4.52
N TRP A 777 36.39 -32.91 5.23
CA TRP A 777 35.68 -34.07 4.69
C TRP A 777 34.22 -33.73 4.35
N LEU A 778 33.47 -33.06 5.23
CA LEU A 778 32.10 -32.61 4.92
C LEU A 778 32.04 -31.72 3.67
N ASN A 779 33.03 -30.84 3.50
CA ASN A 779 33.13 -30.00 2.32
C ASN A 779 33.33 -30.83 1.04
N SER A 780 34.16 -31.87 1.09
CA SER A 780 34.38 -32.75 -0.07
C SER A 780 33.14 -33.57 -0.45
N GLN A 781 32.19 -33.75 0.48
CA GLN A 781 30.90 -34.41 0.21
C GLN A 781 29.83 -33.44 -0.33
N GLY A 782 30.18 -32.17 -0.52
CA GLY A 782 29.26 -31.10 -0.92
C GLY A 782 28.23 -30.77 0.17
N ALA A 783 28.59 -30.94 1.45
CA ALA A 783 27.67 -30.67 2.56
C ALA A 783 27.33 -29.18 2.72
N PHE A 784 28.21 -28.28 2.26
CA PHE A 784 28.02 -26.83 2.31
C PHE A 784 27.38 -26.25 1.02
N ASP A 785 27.05 -27.11 0.05
CA ASP A 785 26.35 -26.73 -1.19
C ASP A 785 24.82 -26.76 -1.06
N ALA A 786 24.29 -27.24 0.06
CA ALA A 786 22.88 -27.25 0.41
C ALA A 786 22.64 -26.46 1.71
N THR A 787 21.44 -25.91 1.90
CA THR A 787 21.08 -25.22 3.16
C THR A 787 20.92 -26.19 4.32
N GLN A 788 20.54 -27.43 4.00
CA GLN A 788 20.55 -28.57 4.91
C GLN A 788 21.13 -29.77 4.17
N TRP A 789 22.10 -30.43 4.77
CA TRP A 789 22.69 -31.67 4.28
C TRP A 789 22.69 -32.69 5.41
N SER A 790 22.40 -33.94 5.12
CA SER A 790 22.48 -34.99 6.14
C SER A 790 22.98 -36.30 5.58
N THR A 791 23.60 -37.08 6.45
CA THR A 791 24.01 -38.45 6.15
C THR A 791 23.82 -39.34 7.36
N ARG A 792 23.56 -40.62 7.10
CA ARG A 792 23.80 -41.67 8.09
C ARG A 792 25.11 -42.33 7.74
N CYS A 793 26.08 -42.25 8.64
CA CYS A 793 27.35 -42.92 8.47
C CYS A 793 27.19 -44.44 8.57
N SER A 794 28.08 -45.18 7.90
CA SER A 794 28.07 -46.65 7.88
C SER A 794 28.10 -47.24 9.30
N TRP A 795 27.42 -48.36 9.51
CA TRP A 795 27.47 -49.11 10.77
C TRP A 795 28.78 -49.86 10.99
N SER A 796 29.63 -49.97 9.96
CA SER A 796 30.94 -50.62 10.07
C SER A 796 31.86 -49.79 10.96
N TYR A 797 32.20 -50.29 12.15
CA TYR A 797 33.12 -49.62 13.06
C TYR A 797 34.50 -49.41 12.41
N GLY A 798 34.99 -50.40 11.65
CA GLY A 798 36.27 -50.35 10.94
C GLY A 798 36.32 -49.34 9.77
N SER A 799 35.15 -48.87 9.31
CA SER A 799 35.01 -47.98 8.14
C SER A 799 34.65 -46.54 8.52
N ASN A 800 34.77 -46.18 9.81
CA ASN A 800 34.47 -44.84 10.26
C ASN A 800 35.53 -44.29 11.21
N CYS A 801 35.80 -43.00 11.07
CA CYS A 801 36.63 -42.23 11.99
C CYS A 801 35.83 -41.79 13.22
N TYR A 802 36.49 -41.16 14.18
CA TYR A 802 35.84 -40.51 15.33
C TYR A 802 36.45 -39.14 15.59
N ILE A 803 35.72 -38.23 16.23
CA ILE A 803 36.22 -36.90 16.57
C ILE A 803 36.74 -36.91 18.01
N GLY A 804 37.99 -36.51 18.18
CA GLY A 804 38.72 -36.55 19.44
C GLY A 804 38.22 -35.61 20.53
N ASN A 805 38.29 -36.03 21.80
CA ASN A 805 37.91 -35.17 22.94
C ASN A 805 38.78 -33.91 23.04
N ALA A 806 40.05 -33.97 22.62
CA ALA A 806 40.91 -32.80 22.58
C ALA A 806 40.43 -31.73 21.58
N SER A 807 39.72 -32.14 20.53
CA SER A 807 39.14 -31.24 19.51
C SER A 807 37.72 -30.78 19.85
N THR A 808 36.96 -31.55 20.63
CA THR A 808 35.56 -31.23 20.96
C THR A 808 35.41 -30.57 22.33
N GLY A 809 36.24 -30.90 23.32
CA GLY A 809 36.11 -30.43 24.71
C GLY A 809 34.83 -30.89 25.42
N CYS A 810 33.96 -31.64 24.73
CA CYS A 810 32.70 -32.13 25.22
C CYS A 810 32.55 -33.64 24.97
N GLY A 811 33.66 -34.38 24.88
CA GLY A 811 33.79 -35.84 24.75
C GLY A 811 34.00 -36.38 23.33
N VAL A 812 34.41 -37.65 23.23
CA VAL A 812 34.71 -38.33 21.97
C VAL A 812 33.42 -38.63 21.19
N ILE A 813 33.38 -38.24 19.92
CA ILE A 813 32.20 -38.41 19.05
C ILE A 813 32.46 -39.56 18.07
N PRO A 814 31.82 -40.73 18.21
CA PRO A 814 31.91 -41.79 17.21
C PRO A 814 31.14 -41.39 15.94
N LEU A 815 31.69 -41.64 14.75
CA LEU A 815 30.93 -41.44 13.50
C LEU A 815 30.27 -42.72 12.98
N ALA A 816 30.71 -43.91 13.42
CA ALA A 816 30.06 -45.17 13.03
C ALA A 816 28.58 -45.18 13.44
N GLY A 817 27.67 -45.40 12.48
CA GLY A 817 26.23 -45.41 12.71
C GLY A 817 25.60 -44.07 13.10
N SER A 818 26.41 -43.00 13.21
CA SER A 818 25.94 -41.66 13.57
C SER A 818 25.21 -40.99 12.42
N VAL A 819 24.23 -40.16 12.75
CA VAL A 819 23.59 -39.25 11.80
C VAL A 819 24.28 -37.91 11.90
N ILE A 820 24.78 -37.39 10.79
CA ILE A 820 25.37 -36.06 10.69
C ILE A 820 24.39 -35.18 9.92
N GLU A 821 24.10 -34.00 10.45
CA GLU A 821 23.29 -32.96 9.83
C GLU A 821 24.11 -31.67 9.78
N VAL A 822 24.17 -31.03 8.62
CA VAL A 822 24.87 -29.77 8.39
C VAL A 822 23.84 -28.74 7.95
N PHE A 823 23.71 -27.68 8.74
CA PHE A 823 22.90 -26.50 8.44
C PHE A 823 23.85 -25.38 8.04
N SER A 824 23.79 -24.93 6.79
CA SER A 824 24.81 -24.04 6.23
C SER A 824 24.20 -22.98 5.33
N THR A 825 24.82 -21.80 5.27
CA THR A 825 24.54 -20.79 4.23
C THR A 825 25.69 -20.69 3.21
N GLY A 826 26.66 -21.60 3.31
CA GLY A 826 27.96 -21.62 2.63
C GLY A 826 29.08 -21.98 3.60
N THR A 827 30.34 -21.86 3.17
CA THR A 827 31.51 -22.20 3.99
C THR A 827 31.82 -21.20 5.10
N SER A 828 31.21 -20.02 5.09
CA SER A 828 31.48 -18.95 6.07
C SER A 828 30.72 -19.08 7.39
N ASN A 829 29.55 -19.73 7.41
CA ASN A 829 28.72 -19.91 8.60
C ASN A 829 27.95 -21.23 8.52
N TYR A 830 28.12 -22.10 9.51
CA TYR A 830 27.44 -23.38 9.56
C TYR A 830 27.30 -23.96 10.97
N THR A 831 26.29 -24.81 11.13
CA THR A 831 26.08 -25.63 12.32
C THR A 831 26.09 -27.09 11.90
N ILE A 832 26.91 -27.92 12.56
CA ILE A 832 26.93 -29.37 12.37
C ILE A 832 26.32 -30.00 13.60
N ARG A 833 25.37 -30.91 13.41
CA ARG A 833 24.76 -31.72 14.45
C ARG A 833 25.10 -33.19 14.19
N ILE A 834 25.54 -33.90 15.21
CA ILE A 834 25.87 -35.32 15.14
C ILE A 834 25.06 -36.05 16.21
N THR A 835 24.19 -36.95 15.77
CA THR A 835 23.44 -37.84 16.65
C THR A 835 24.13 -39.19 16.67
N THR A 836 24.67 -39.54 17.84
CA THR A 836 25.42 -40.78 18.05
C THR A 836 24.49 -41.98 18.26
N PRO A 837 24.88 -43.19 17.85
CA PRO A 837 24.07 -44.39 18.00
C PRO A 837 23.94 -44.81 19.47
N SER A 838 23.11 -45.84 19.73
CA SER A 838 22.94 -46.42 21.05
C SER A 838 24.09 -47.34 21.48
N THR A 839 24.93 -47.79 20.55
CA THR A 839 26.08 -48.66 20.77
C THR A 839 27.25 -48.23 19.88
N SER A 840 28.48 -48.32 20.37
CA SER A 840 29.69 -48.16 19.55
C SER A 840 30.75 -49.20 19.92
N GLY A 841 31.39 -49.79 18.92
CA GLY A 841 32.49 -50.74 19.08
C GLY A 841 33.89 -50.20 18.76
N GLY A 842 34.05 -48.90 18.45
CA GLY A 842 35.25 -48.40 17.74
C GLY A 842 36.11 -47.33 18.42
N ALA A 843 35.67 -46.65 19.48
CA ALA A 843 36.47 -45.57 20.11
C ALA A 843 36.32 -45.56 21.64
N SER A 844 37.46 -45.56 22.35
CA SER A 844 37.51 -45.51 23.82
C SER A 844 36.99 -44.16 24.32
N GLY A 845 36.08 -44.16 25.30
CA GLY A 845 35.46 -42.95 25.82
C GLY A 845 34.41 -42.31 24.90
N ALA A 846 33.97 -43.02 23.85
CA ALA A 846 32.87 -42.60 22.99
C ALA A 846 31.59 -42.36 23.79
N VAL A 847 30.93 -41.25 23.51
CA VAL A 847 29.66 -40.92 24.15
C VAL A 847 28.51 -41.19 23.20
N LEU A 848 27.59 -42.03 23.69
CA LEU A 848 26.48 -42.62 22.94
C LEU A 848 25.16 -41.99 23.35
N ASN A 849 24.10 -42.28 22.59
CA ASN A 849 22.75 -41.75 22.83
C ASN A 849 22.74 -40.23 23.05
N SER A 850 23.59 -39.51 22.32
CA SER A 850 23.88 -38.10 22.54
C SER A 850 23.90 -37.34 21.23
N GLU A 851 23.48 -36.07 21.31
CA GLU A 851 23.55 -35.12 20.21
C GLU A 851 24.67 -34.11 20.47
N PHE A 852 25.54 -33.94 19.49
CA PHE A 852 26.66 -33.01 19.52
C PHE A 852 26.43 -31.91 18.49
N ILE A 853 26.65 -30.66 18.85
CA ILE A 853 26.43 -29.51 18.00
C ILE A 853 27.71 -28.69 17.92
N TYR A 854 28.24 -28.53 16.72
CA TYR A 854 29.32 -27.61 16.40
C TYR A 854 28.75 -26.37 15.72
N THR A 855 29.07 -25.19 16.22
CA THR A 855 28.69 -23.92 15.59
C THR A 855 29.93 -23.13 15.20
N TYR A 856 30.00 -22.74 13.92
CA TYR A 856 31.03 -21.86 13.38
C TYR A 856 30.37 -20.67 12.67
N ASN A 857 30.70 -19.45 13.12
CA ASN A 857 30.12 -18.19 12.65
C ASN A 857 31.15 -17.31 11.90
N GLY A 858 32.15 -17.94 11.28
CA GLY A 858 33.26 -17.26 10.61
C GLY A 858 34.47 -17.03 11.52
N ASP A 859 35.62 -16.68 10.92
CA ASP A 859 36.92 -16.62 11.60
C ASP A 859 37.01 -15.62 12.76
N ASN A 860 36.09 -14.65 12.81
CA ASN A 860 36.01 -13.66 13.88
C ASN A 860 35.35 -14.19 15.16
N TYR A 861 34.82 -15.42 15.16
CA TYR A 861 34.13 -16.02 16.30
C TYR A 861 34.76 -17.36 16.67
N SER A 862 34.96 -17.58 17.96
CA SER A 862 35.46 -18.88 18.45
C SER A 862 34.42 -19.97 18.17
N PRO A 863 34.74 -20.99 17.35
CA PRO A 863 33.85 -22.11 17.18
C PRO A 863 33.72 -22.91 18.47
N THR A 864 32.56 -23.52 18.69
CA THR A 864 32.30 -24.28 19.91
C THR A 864 31.52 -25.55 19.59
N TRP A 865 32.00 -26.65 20.14
CA TRP A 865 31.25 -27.89 20.29
C TRP A 865 30.43 -27.85 21.58
N ARG A 866 29.22 -28.40 21.53
CA ARG A 866 28.33 -28.59 22.69
C ARG A 866 27.69 -29.96 22.61
N ARG A 867 27.37 -30.52 23.77
CA ARG A 867 26.60 -31.77 23.90
C ARG A 867 25.23 -31.47 24.50
N ASN A 868 24.18 -32.01 23.92
CA ASN A 868 22.85 -31.99 24.52
C ASN A 868 22.68 -33.17 25.48
N TYR A 869 22.15 -32.89 26.67
CA TYR A 869 21.85 -33.90 27.67
C TYR A 869 20.44 -34.50 27.47
N SER A 870 20.25 -35.75 27.86
CA SER A 870 18.98 -36.47 27.71
C SER A 870 18.61 -37.23 29.00
N SER A 871 17.42 -37.85 29.05
CA SER A 871 17.01 -38.67 30.19
C SER A 871 17.92 -39.89 30.43
N GLN A 872 18.56 -40.38 29.36
CA GLN A 872 19.55 -41.47 29.39
C GLN A 872 20.99 -40.96 29.56
N ASN A 873 21.27 -39.70 29.20
CA ASN A 873 22.58 -39.05 29.39
C ASN A 873 22.40 -37.74 30.18
N LYS A 874 22.12 -37.87 31.48
CA LYS A 874 21.88 -36.72 32.37
C LYS A 874 23.21 -36.01 32.67
N PRO A 875 23.21 -34.67 32.75
CA PRO A 875 24.38 -33.98 33.28
C PRO A 875 24.55 -34.35 34.75
N THR A 876 25.77 -34.61 35.16
CA THR A 876 26.12 -34.65 36.58
C THR A 876 25.98 -33.26 37.20
N ALA A 877 25.73 -33.18 38.50
CA ALA A 877 25.62 -31.92 39.24
C ALA A 877 26.85 -31.00 39.00
N SER A 878 28.03 -31.61 38.87
CA SER A 878 29.28 -30.92 38.54
C SER A 878 29.32 -30.34 37.11
N GLU A 879 28.65 -30.97 36.14
CA GLU A 879 28.68 -30.55 34.72
C GLU A 879 27.76 -29.36 34.41
N ILE A 880 26.73 -29.12 35.23
CA ILE A 880 25.79 -27.99 35.07
C ILE A 880 25.90 -26.93 36.17
N GLY A 881 26.86 -27.07 37.09
CA GLY A 881 26.99 -26.18 38.24
C GLY A 881 25.78 -26.19 39.17
N ALA A 882 25.02 -27.31 39.19
CA ALA A 882 23.89 -27.49 40.08
C ALA A 882 24.33 -28.17 41.38
N LEU A 883 23.66 -27.86 42.50
CA LEU A 883 23.81 -28.64 43.72
C LEU A 883 23.12 -30.01 43.56
N ALA A 884 23.66 -31.03 44.24
CA ALA A 884 23.09 -32.38 44.26
C ALA A 884 21.61 -32.36 44.73
N SER A 885 20.88 -33.46 44.52
CA SER A 885 19.43 -33.67 44.79
C SER A 885 18.88 -33.16 46.12
N ASN A 886 19.72 -32.79 47.09
CA ASN A 886 19.36 -32.25 48.41
C ASN A 886 19.83 -30.79 48.63
N GLY A 887 20.23 -30.06 47.59
CA GLY A 887 20.54 -28.64 47.65
C GLY A 887 19.31 -27.77 47.36
N ASN A 888 18.82 -27.02 48.36
CA ASN A 888 17.62 -26.20 48.22
C ASN A 888 17.83 -24.97 47.31
N ALA A 889 16.99 -24.83 46.28
CA ALA A 889 16.83 -23.62 45.46
C ALA A 889 15.44 -22.95 45.58
N VAL A 890 14.63 -23.34 46.59
CA VAL A 890 13.19 -23.04 46.66
C VAL A 890 12.81 -22.54 48.07
N SER A 891 12.89 -21.23 48.32
CA SER A 891 12.31 -20.62 49.53
C SER A 891 11.72 -19.22 49.32
N ALA A 892 11.46 -18.80 48.07
CA ALA A 892 10.64 -17.62 47.83
C ALA A 892 9.16 -18.05 47.75
N THR A 893 8.57 -18.39 48.90
CA THR A 893 7.12 -18.65 49.01
C THR A 893 6.30 -17.37 48.82
N LYS A 894 6.93 -16.19 48.90
CA LYS A 894 6.32 -14.86 48.81
C LYS A 894 7.30 -13.85 48.23
N LEU A 895 6.86 -13.01 47.30
CA LEU A 895 7.63 -11.85 46.83
C LEU A 895 7.82 -10.84 47.98
N LYS A 896 9.08 -10.43 48.23
CA LYS A 896 9.45 -9.46 49.30
C LYS A 896 8.68 -8.12 49.20
N THR A 897 8.24 -7.75 48.00
CA THR A 897 7.32 -6.64 47.77
C THR A 897 6.28 -7.08 46.76
N ALA A 898 5.02 -7.11 47.16
CA ALA A 898 3.91 -7.42 46.26
C ALA A 898 3.83 -6.41 45.12
N ARG A 899 3.48 -6.86 43.92
CA ARG A 899 3.34 -6.01 42.73
C ARG A 899 1.86 -5.82 42.43
N ASN A 900 1.45 -4.60 42.09
CA ASN A 900 0.10 -4.36 41.59
C ASN A 900 -0.01 -4.79 40.13
N ILE A 901 -0.88 -5.75 39.85
CA ILE A 901 -1.21 -6.19 38.49
C ILE A 901 -2.72 -6.03 38.33
N GLY A 902 -3.16 -5.17 37.40
CA GLY A 902 -4.58 -4.88 37.19
C GLY A 902 -5.30 -4.27 38.41
N GLY A 903 -4.57 -3.55 39.27
CA GLY A 903 -5.10 -2.97 40.52
C GLY A 903 -5.15 -3.93 41.71
N VAL A 904 -4.76 -5.20 41.54
CA VAL A 904 -4.73 -6.20 42.61
C VAL A 904 -3.29 -6.52 43.00
N SER A 905 -3.01 -6.52 44.30
CA SER A 905 -1.69 -6.83 44.86
C SER A 905 -1.40 -8.33 44.79
N PHE A 906 -0.28 -8.71 44.17
CA PHE A 906 0.12 -10.11 43.98
C PHE A 906 1.53 -10.38 44.48
N ASP A 907 1.69 -11.39 45.32
CA ASP A 907 2.96 -11.81 45.93
C ASP A 907 3.31 -13.30 45.69
N GLY A 908 2.53 -13.99 44.85
CA GLY A 908 2.84 -15.34 44.37
C GLY A 908 2.45 -16.48 45.31
N THR A 909 1.84 -16.20 46.46
CA THR A 909 1.43 -17.25 47.42
C THR A 909 0.14 -17.98 47.04
N ALA A 910 -0.63 -17.46 46.07
CA ALA A 910 -1.89 -18.04 45.55
C ALA A 910 -2.15 -17.60 44.09
N ASN A 911 -3.14 -18.19 43.40
CA ASN A 911 -3.60 -17.74 42.08
C ASN A 911 -4.21 -16.31 42.15
N ILE A 912 -4.07 -15.53 41.07
CA ILE A 912 -4.52 -14.13 41.02
C ILE A 912 -5.93 -13.98 40.41
N ASP A 913 -6.84 -13.34 41.14
CA ASP A 913 -8.19 -12.99 40.69
C ASP A 913 -8.23 -11.52 40.22
N LEU A 914 -8.42 -11.29 38.92
CA LEU A 914 -8.52 -9.97 38.31
C LEU A 914 -9.99 -9.63 38.00
N PRO A 915 -10.57 -8.58 38.62
CA PRO A 915 -11.96 -8.20 38.37
C PRO A 915 -12.18 -7.89 36.88
N GLY A 916 -13.24 -8.46 36.27
CA GLY A 916 -13.57 -8.24 34.85
C GLY A 916 -12.87 -9.16 33.84
N VAL A 917 -11.95 -10.03 34.29
CA VAL A 917 -11.23 -10.98 33.42
C VAL A 917 -11.56 -12.43 33.76
N ASN A 918 -11.30 -12.87 34.99
CA ASN A 918 -11.53 -14.26 35.44
C ASN A 918 -12.51 -14.38 36.61
N LYS A 919 -13.08 -13.26 37.08
CA LYS A 919 -14.17 -13.19 38.07
C LYS A 919 -15.09 -12.01 37.76
N ALA A 920 -16.40 -12.18 37.97
CA ALA A 920 -17.38 -11.12 37.72
C ALA A 920 -17.08 -9.89 38.59
N GLY A 921 -16.96 -8.72 37.96
CA GLY A 921 -16.63 -7.44 38.61
C GLY A 921 -17.18 -6.26 37.81
N ASN A 922 -17.25 -5.07 38.42
CA ASN A 922 -17.96 -3.89 37.88
C ASN A 922 -17.27 -3.18 36.69
N GLN A 923 -16.15 -3.71 36.20
CA GLN A 923 -15.47 -3.13 35.05
C GLN A 923 -16.36 -3.28 33.83
N ASN A 924 -16.81 -2.14 33.33
CA ASN A 924 -17.66 -2.09 32.17
C ASN A 924 -16.83 -2.34 30.91
N THR A 925 -16.82 -3.58 30.42
CA THR A 925 -16.32 -3.91 29.08
C THR A 925 -17.32 -3.47 27.97
N SER A 926 -18.15 -2.45 28.21
CA SER A 926 -19.15 -1.88 27.28
C SER A 926 -18.58 -1.08 26.10
N GLY A 927 -17.27 -1.12 25.88
CA GLY A 927 -16.80 -0.94 24.53
C GLY A 927 -17.47 -2.03 23.69
N ASN A 928 -18.43 -1.64 22.86
CA ASN A 928 -19.31 -2.51 22.05
C ASN A 928 -18.54 -3.44 21.07
N ALA A 929 -17.24 -3.65 21.24
CA ALA A 929 -16.40 -4.55 20.46
C ALA A 929 -16.85 -6.02 20.55
N ALA A 930 -17.44 -6.44 21.67
CA ALA A 930 -17.92 -7.82 21.83
C ALA A 930 -19.36 -8.05 21.32
N THR A 931 -20.20 -7.00 21.16
CA THR A 931 -21.64 -7.14 20.84
C THR A 931 -22.16 -6.25 19.71
N ALA A 932 -21.38 -5.31 19.17
CA ALA A 932 -21.83 -4.46 18.06
C ALA A 932 -21.87 -5.24 16.74
N THR A 933 -23.08 -5.56 16.30
CA THR A 933 -23.32 -6.12 14.97
C THR A 933 -23.82 -5.06 13.96
N LYS A 934 -24.14 -3.82 14.36
CA LYS A 934 -24.61 -2.75 13.45
C LYS A 934 -24.11 -1.34 13.79
N LEU A 935 -23.88 -0.52 12.77
CA LEU A 935 -23.61 0.92 12.81
C LEU A 935 -24.93 1.67 13.07
N LYS A 936 -24.92 2.62 14.01
CA LYS A 936 -26.08 3.45 14.39
C LYS A 936 -26.67 4.26 13.23
N THR A 937 -25.88 4.55 12.21
CA THR A 937 -26.34 5.15 10.95
C THR A 937 -25.56 4.49 9.82
N SER A 938 -26.26 3.85 8.89
CA SER A 938 -25.62 3.23 7.74
C SER A 938 -24.90 4.27 6.90
N ARG A 939 -23.77 3.87 6.31
CA ARG A 939 -22.96 4.71 5.43
C ARG A 939 -23.09 4.17 4.01
N THR A 940 -23.17 5.08 3.04
CA THR A 940 -23.15 4.69 1.63
C THR A 940 -21.71 4.50 1.18
N ILE A 941 -21.33 3.28 0.83
CA ILE A 941 -20.02 2.94 0.27
C ILE A 941 -20.29 2.38 -1.13
N GLY A 942 -19.72 3.00 -2.18
CA GLY A 942 -19.93 2.58 -3.57
C GLY A 942 -21.39 2.54 -4.05
N GLY A 943 -22.27 3.35 -3.45
CA GLY A 943 -23.71 3.39 -3.78
C GLY A 943 -24.60 2.43 -2.98
N VAL A 944 -24.02 1.61 -2.09
CA VAL A 944 -24.76 0.64 -1.26
C VAL A 944 -24.71 1.04 0.22
N SER A 945 -25.85 0.93 0.89
CA SER A 945 -25.98 1.21 2.33
C SER A 945 -25.34 0.10 3.15
N PHE A 946 -24.34 0.43 3.98
CA PHE A 946 -23.62 -0.50 4.83
C PHE A 946 -23.75 -0.11 6.30
N ASP A 947 -24.18 -1.07 7.12
CA ASP A 947 -24.33 -0.93 8.56
C ASP A 947 -23.45 -1.91 9.34
N GLY A 948 -22.58 -2.70 8.71
CA GLY A 948 -21.68 -3.63 9.43
C GLY A 948 -22.32 -4.94 9.93
N SER A 949 -23.61 -5.20 9.68
CA SER A 949 -24.25 -6.48 10.05
C SER A 949 -23.97 -7.67 9.14
N ALA A 950 -23.48 -7.39 7.95
CA ALA A 950 -23.09 -8.39 6.97
C ALA A 950 -21.93 -7.83 6.13
N ASN A 951 -21.21 -8.69 5.41
CA ASN A 951 -20.22 -8.25 4.43
C ASN A 951 -20.88 -7.34 3.38
N ILE A 952 -20.20 -6.24 3.02
CA ILE A 952 -20.72 -5.29 2.04
C ILE A 952 -20.59 -5.84 0.62
N ASN A 953 -21.70 -5.83 -0.14
CA ASN A 953 -21.72 -6.22 -1.55
C ASN A 953 -21.79 -4.97 -2.45
N LEU A 954 -20.68 -4.63 -3.10
CA LEU A 954 -20.51 -3.52 -4.01
C LEU A 954 -20.66 -4.00 -5.49
N PRO A 955 -21.56 -3.39 -6.28
CA PRO A 955 -21.74 -3.73 -7.69
C PRO A 955 -20.44 -3.52 -8.47
N GLY A 956 -19.89 -4.57 -9.11
CA GLY A 956 -18.61 -4.50 -9.84
C GLY A 956 -17.35 -4.85 -9.03
N VAL A 957 -17.51 -5.21 -7.74
CA VAL A 957 -16.41 -5.72 -6.88
C VAL A 957 -16.69 -7.15 -6.42
N ASN A 958 -17.88 -7.42 -5.86
CA ASN A 958 -18.25 -8.75 -5.33
C ASN A 958 -19.69 -9.18 -5.64
N THR A 959 -20.45 -8.38 -6.41
CA THR A 959 -21.70 -8.79 -7.08
C THR A 959 -21.75 -8.17 -8.48
N SER A 960 -22.33 -8.89 -9.45
CA SER A 960 -22.38 -8.44 -10.85
C SER A 960 -23.07 -7.08 -10.99
N GLY A 961 -22.37 -6.09 -11.57
CA GLY A 961 -22.85 -4.72 -11.74
C GLY A 961 -22.09 -3.95 -12.83
N ASN A 962 -22.66 -2.84 -13.31
CA ASN A 962 -22.22 -2.05 -14.47
C ASN A 962 -21.07 -1.06 -14.17
N GLN A 963 -20.15 -1.39 -13.26
CA GLN A 963 -19.01 -0.52 -12.90
C GLN A 963 -17.72 -1.06 -13.53
N ASN A 964 -16.93 -0.18 -14.15
CA ASN A 964 -15.67 -0.52 -14.82
C ASN A 964 -14.49 -0.51 -13.82
N THR A 965 -14.08 -1.69 -13.33
CA THR A 965 -12.90 -1.91 -12.46
C THR A 965 -11.74 -2.52 -13.25
N SER A 966 -11.38 -1.95 -14.40
CA SER A 966 -10.42 -2.51 -15.40
C SER A 966 -8.94 -2.60 -15.00
N GLY A 967 -8.62 -2.73 -13.71
CA GLY A 967 -7.30 -3.20 -13.26
C GLY A 967 -7.31 -4.72 -13.12
N ASN A 968 -6.87 -5.47 -14.15
CA ASN A 968 -6.86 -6.94 -14.16
C ASN A 968 -5.77 -7.57 -13.25
N ALA A 969 -5.39 -6.91 -12.15
CA ALA A 969 -4.49 -7.48 -11.14
C ALA A 969 -5.23 -8.38 -10.13
N ALA A 970 -6.52 -8.10 -9.88
CA ALA A 970 -7.31 -8.87 -8.92
C ALA A 970 -8.14 -10.01 -9.55
N SER A 971 -8.41 -9.96 -10.86
CA SER A 971 -9.30 -10.90 -11.57
C SER A 971 -8.61 -11.80 -12.60
N ALA A 972 -7.29 -11.66 -12.81
CA ALA A 972 -6.55 -12.54 -13.72
C ALA A 972 -6.32 -13.92 -13.08
N THR A 973 -7.33 -14.77 -13.13
CA THR A 973 -7.23 -16.18 -12.72
C THR A 973 -6.54 -17.06 -13.76
N LYS A 974 -6.36 -16.58 -15.00
CA LYS A 974 -5.79 -17.35 -16.12
C LYS A 974 -4.89 -16.50 -17.02
N LEU A 975 -3.71 -16.99 -17.37
CA LEU A 975 -2.84 -16.48 -18.43
C LEU A 975 -3.52 -16.73 -19.78
N GLN A 976 -3.64 -15.68 -20.59
CA GLN A 976 -4.27 -15.74 -21.91
C GLN A 976 -3.59 -16.74 -22.86
N THR A 977 -2.29 -16.99 -22.65
CA THR A 977 -1.56 -18.09 -23.27
C THR A 977 -0.73 -18.77 -22.20
N ALA A 978 -1.03 -20.04 -21.92
CA ALA A 978 -0.28 -20.84 -20.96
C ALA A 978 1.21 -20.88 -21.33
N ARG A 979 2.09 -20.83 -20.33
CA ARG A 979 3.54 -21.00 -20.50
C ARG A 979 3.93 -22.37 -19.97
N THR A 980 4.94 -22.99 -20.55
CA THR A 980 5.44 -24.27 -20.07
C THR A 980 6.47 -24.05 -18.96
N ILE A 981 6.29 -24.71 -17.82
CA ILE A 981 7.32 -24.84 -16.77
C ILE A 981 7.74 -26.31 -16.76
N ASN A 982 8.98 -26.60 -17.19
CA ASN A 982 9.49 -27.96 -17.43
C ASN A 982 8.50 -28.83 -18.23
N GLY A 983 8.00 -28.29 -19.35
CA GLY A 983 7.08 -28.99 -20.26
C GLY A 983 5.60 -29.01 -19.82
N VAL A 984 5.29 -28.56 -18.61
CA VAL A 984 3.91 -28.54 -18.09
C VAL A 984 3.25 -27.19 -18.35
N SER A 985 2.11 -27.20 -19.04
CA SER A 985 1.32 -26.01 -19.35
C SER A 985 0.78 -25.37 -18.07
N PHE A 986 1.19 -24.14 -17.81
CA PHE A 986 0.80 -23.34 -16.66
C PHE A 986 0.13 -22.07 -17.14
N ASP A 987 -1.14 -21.94 -16.77
CA ASP A 987 -1.93 -20.76 -17.03
C ASP A 987 -2.28 -19.98 -15.75
N GLY A 988 -1.70 -20.33 -14.60
CA GLY A 988 -1.96 -19.62 -13.34
C GLY A 988 -3.32 -19.90 -12.68
N THR A 989 -4.19 -20.73 -13.28
CA THR A 989 -5.51 -21.07 -12.69
C THR A 989 -5.43 -22.07 -11.55
N LYS A 990 -4.34 -22.83 -11.46
CA LYS A 990 -4.10 -23.86 -10.45
C LYS A 990 -2.62 -23.89 -10.09
N ASN A 991 -2.29 -24.41 -8.91
CA ASN A 991 -0.93 -24.78 -8.57
C ASN A 991 -0.39 -25.74 -9.63
N ILE A 992 0.85 -25.54 -10.04
CA ILE A 992 1.51 -26.46 -10.97
C ILE A 992 2.16 -27.60 -10.19
N SER A 993 1.76 -28.82 -10.50
CA SER A 993 2.44 -30.02 -10.00
C SER A 993 3.44 -30.47 -11.05
N ILE A 994 4.72 -30.46 -10.68
CA ILE A 994 5.82 -30.94 -11.52
C ILE A 994 6.32 -32.25 -10.91
N SER A 995 6.20 -33.35 -11.64
CA SER A 995 6.61 -34.69 -11.20
C SER A 995 8.10 -34.93 -11.47
N ALA A 996 8.68 -35.91 -10.77
CA ALA A 996 10.07 -36.34 -10.98
C ALA A 996 10.33 -36.72 -12.45
N ALA A 997 9.36 -37.37 -13.10
CA ALA A 997 9.42 -37.71 -14.53
C ALA A 997 9.50 -36.47 -15.45
N GLN A 998 8.81 -35.38 -15.11
CA GLN A 998 8.78 -34.14 -15.91
C GLN A 998 10.08 -33.33 -15.82
N ILE A 999 10.97 -33.67 -14.88
CA ILE A 999 12.27 -33.02 -14.70
C ILE A 999 13.45 -33.99 -14.89
N GLY A 1000 13.19 -35.21 -15.37
CA GLY A 1000 14.23 -36.22 -15.58
C GLY A 1000 14.82 -36.80 -14.28
N ALA A 1001 14.12 -36.69 -13.16
CA ALA A 1001 14.55 -37.25 -11.88
C ALA A 1001 13.92 -38.63 -11.62
N LEU A 1002 14.69 -39.56 -11.05
CA LEU A 1002 14.17 -40.84 -10.55
C LEU A 1002 13.32 -40.59 -9.28
N PRO A 1003 12.08 -41.13 -9.19
CA PRO A 1003 11.24 -40.95 -8.03
C PRO A 1003 11.86 -41.60 -6.78
N ILE A 1004 11.88 -40.85 -5.68
CA ILE A 1004 12.58 -41.20 -4.42
C ILE A 1004 11.83 -42.24 -3.56
N GLY A 1005 10.69 -42.75 -4.05
CA GLY A 1005 9.93 -43.81 -3.41
C GLY A 1005 8.72 -44.22 -4.25
N GLY A 1006 8.70 -45.48 -4.69
CA GLY A 1006 7.57 -46.10 -5.40
C GLY A 1006 7.26 -45.48 -6.76
N GLY A 1007 7.71 -46.13 -7.84
CA GLY A 1007 7.37 -45.75 -9.21
C GLY A 1007 7.67 -46.86 -10.21
N THR A 1008 6.96 -46.86 -11.34
CA THR A 1008 7.20 -47.80 -12.44
C THR A 1008 8.27 -47.21 -13.36
N ILE A 1009 9.42 -47.86 -13.47
CA ILE A 1009 10.37 -47.59 -14.56
C ILE A 1009 9.83 -48.29 -15.80
N THR A 1010 9.41 -47.52 -16.81
CA THR A 1010 9.00 -48.06 -18.11
C THR A 1010 10.19 -48.03 -19.06
N GLY A 1011 10.85 -49.18 -19.26
CA GLY A 1011 12.01 -49.32 -20.15
C GLY A 1011 13.10 -50.22 -19.55
N ASN A 1012 14.24 -50.30 -20.24
CA ASN A 1012 15.42 -51.00 -19.73
C ASN A 1012 16.05 -50.19 -18.59
N LEU A 1013 16.34 -50.84 -17.46
CA LEU A 1013 17.16 -50.28 -16.39
C LEU A 1013 18.58 -50.81 -16.54
N THR A 1014 19.50 -49.96 -17.01
CA THR A 1014 20.93 -50.27 -17.04
C THR A 1014 21.58 -49.74 -15.77
N VAL A 1015 22.18 -50.62 -14.97
CA VAL A 1015 22.95 -50.25 -13.77
C VAL A 1015 24.41 -50.59 -14.06
N ASN A 1016 25.29 -49.58 -14.14
CA ASN A 1016 26.70 -49.76 -14.48
C ASN A 1016 27.54 -50.38 -13.33
N GLY A 1017 26.89 -51.00 -12.35
CA GLY A 1017 27.49 -51.59 -11.15
C GLY A 1017 26.55 -52.59 -10.49
N ASN A 1018 26.92 -53.11 -9.32
CA ASN A 1018 26.14 -54.15 -8.63
C ASN A 1018 24.79 -53.61 -8.14
N GLY A 1019 23.69 -54.24 -8.57
CA GLY A 1019 22.36 -53.99 -8.02
C GLY A 1019 22.06 -54.86 -6.79
N SER A 1020 21.51 -54.26 -5.73
CA SER A 1020 20.97 -54.99 -4.57
C SER A 1020 19.44 -54.96 -4.66
N PHE A 1021 18.85 -56.08 -5.06
CA PHE A 1021 17.40 -56.23 -5.17
C PHE A 1021 16.91 -57.19 -4.07
N ASN A 1022 15.93 -56.77 -3.27
CA ASN A 1022 15.33 -57.65 -2.25
C ASN A 1022 14.58 -58.83 -2.91
N ASP A 1023 13.90 -58.57 -4.03
CA ASP A 1023 13.22 -59.57 -4.85
C ASP A 1023 13.35 -59.22 -6.34
N VAL A 1024 13.67 -60.21 -7.18
CA VAL A 1024 13.65 -60.11 -8.64
C VAL A 1024 12.58 -61.06 -9.18
N GLN A 1025 11.42 -60.52 -9.53
CA GLN A 1025 10.31 -61.31 -10.09
C GLN A 1025 10.29 -61.18 -11.61
N ILE A 1026 10.56 -62.29 -12.32
CA ILE A 1026 10.44 -62.38 -13.77
C ILE A 1026 9.06 -62.95 -14.11
N ARG A 1027 8.27 -62.24 -14.92
CA ARG A 1027 6.95 -62.71 -15.36
C ARG A 1027 7.08 -63.90 -16.34
N SER A 1028 7.15 -65.12 -15.81
CA SER A 1028 7.37 -66.36 -16.57
C SER A 1028 6.07 -67.12 -16.93
N ASP A 1029 4.91 -66.47 -16.88
CA ASP A 1029 3.62 -67.09 -17.27
C ASP A 1029 3.66 -67.64 -18.70
N LYS A 1030 3.06 -68.82 -18.96
CA LYS A 1030 3.05 -69.45 -20.29
C LYS A 1030 2.47 -68.52 -21.37
N ARG A 1031 1.53 -67.63 -21.02
CA ARG A 1031 0.96 -66.63 -21.94
C ARG A 1031 2.00 -65.63 -22.48
N ASN A 1032 3.12 -65.46 -21.78
CA ASN A 1032 4.23 -64.60 -22.21
C ASN A 1032 5.24 -65.34 -23.10
N LYS A 1033 5.03 -66.62 -23.43
CA LYS A 1033 5.98 -67.47 -24.17
C LYS A 1033 5.30 -68.14 -25.37
N ARG A 1034 6.05 -68.34 -26.45
CA ARG A 1034 5.62 -69.05 -27.68
C ARG A 1034 6.76 -69.90 -28.22
N ASN A 1035 6.48 -70.88 -29.08
CA ASN A 1035 7.47 -71.78 -29.69
C ASN A 1035 8.37 -72.48 -28.65
N LEU A 1036 7.75 -73.14 -27.68
CA LEU A 1036 8.46 -73.84 -26.60
C LEU A 1036 9.11 -75.12 -27.16
N VAL A 1037 10.45 -75.13 -27.24
CA VAL A 1037 11.25 -76.31 -27.60
C VAL A 1037 11.91 -76.85 -26.33
N LYS A 1038 11.90 -78.16 -26.14
CA LYS A 1038 12.56 -78.79 -24.99
C LYS A 1038 14.08 -78.78 -25.22
N LEU A 1039 14.86 -78.62 -24.14
CA LEU A 1039 16.31 -78.69 -24.20
C LEU A 1039 16.74 -80.15 -24.17
N ASP A 1040 17.29 -80.64 -25.28
CA ASP A 1040 17.91 -81.95 -25.40
C ASP A 1040 19.44 -81.86 -25.16
N ASN A 1041 20.07 -82.99 -24.81
CA ASN A 1041 21.50 -83.09 -24.50
C ASN A 1041 21.99 -82.05 -23.47
N ALA A 1042 21.13 -81.71 -22.50
CA ALA A 1042 21.42 -80.66 -21.53
C ALA A 1042 22.63 -80.98 -20.64
N LEU A 1043 22.91 -82.27 -20.40
CA LEU A 1043 24.07 -82.71 -19.62
C LEU A 1043 25.39 -82.45 -20.35
N ASP A 1044 25.48 -82.85 -21.62
CA ASP A 1044 26.64 -82.57 -22.48
C ASP A 1044 26.89 -81.05 -22.62
N ARG A 1045 25.80 -80.28 -22.76
CA ARG A 1045 25.88 -78.82 -22.82
C ARG A 1045 26.34 -78.20 -21.50
N LEU A 1046 26.02 -78.83 -20.37
CA LEU A 1046 26.50 -78.39 -19.07
C LEU A 1046 27.98 -78.72 -18.88
N GLU A 1047 28.44 -79.88 -19.38
CA GLU A 1047 29.84 -80.28 -19.37
C GLU A 1047 30.73 -79.32 -20.19
N ALA A 1048 30.19 -78.73 -21.25
CA ALA A 1048 30.86 -77.70 -22.04
C ALA A 1048 31.04 -76.35 -21.31
N LEU A 1049 30.38 -76.13 -20.16
CA LEU A 1049 30.54 -74.91 -19.37
C LEU A 1049 31.71 -75.02 -18.38
N THR A 1050 32.61 -74.04 -18.40
CA THR A 1050 33.71 -73.95 -17.44
C THR A 1050 33.52 -72.77 -16.49
N GLY A 1051 33.65 -73.03 -15.19
CA GLY A 1051 33.67 -71.99 -14.16
C GLY A 1051 35.08 -71.41 -14.00
N TYR A 1052 35.17 -70.09 -13.99
CA TYR A 1052 36.42 -69.35 -13.89
C TYR A 1052 36.43 -68.44 -12.66
N LEU A 1053 37.58 -68.35 -12.00
CA LEU A 1053 37.93 -67.23 -11.14
C LEU A 1053 38.65 -66.20 -12.01
N TYR A 1054 38.15 -64.97 -12.06
CA TYR A 1054 38.69 -63.92 -12.93
C TYR A 1054 38.58 -62.56 -12.28
N GLU A 1055 39.31 -61.57 -12.78
CA GLU A 1055 39.10 -60.17 -12.42
C GLU A 1055 38.24 -59.50 -13.48
N ILE A 1056 37.23 -58.74 -13.04
CA ILE A 1056 36.38 -57.94 -13.91
C ILE A 1056 36.72 -56.47 -13.74
N GLN A 1057 36.86 -55.77 -14.84
CA GLN A 1057 37.10 -54.34 -14.89
C GLN A 1057 35.82 -53.57 -14.52
N LEU A 1058 35.95 -52.56 -13.67
CA LEU A 1058 34.90 -51.64 -13.26
C LEU A 1058 35.02 -50.33 -14.05
N SER A 1059 33.96 -49.51 -13.99
CA SER A 1059 33.84 -48.28 -14.78
C SER A 1059 34.86 -47.18 -14.46
N ASP A 1060 35.53 -47.28 -13.32
CA ASP A 1060 36.62 -46.39 -12.89
C ASP A 1060 38.02 -46.94 -13.20
N ASP A 1061 38.09 -47.94 -14.09
CA ASP A 1061 39.32 -48.65 -14.49
C ASP A 1061 39.94 -49.55 -13.40
N SER A 1062 39.25 -49.73 -12.27
CA SER A 1062 39.67 -50.68 -11.23
C SER A 1062 39.26 -52.11 -11.57
N TRP A 1063 39.96 -53.10 -11.01
CA TRP A 1063 39.70 -54.52 -11.24
C TRP A 1063 39.23 -55.19 -9.96
N LYS A 1064 38.25 -56.08 -10.07
CA LYS A 1064 37.69 -56.82 -8.93
C LYS A 1064 37.65 -58.31 -9.22
N THR A 1065 38.22 -59.11 -8.31
CA THR A 1065 38.09 -60.57 -8.37
C THR A 1065 36.63 -61.00 -8.26
N SER A 1066 36.22 -61.89 -9.17
CA SER A 1066 34.89 -62.45 -9.30
C SER A 1066 34.98 -63.92 -9.75
N VAL A 1067 33.88 -64.65 -9.64
CA VAL A 1067 33.76 -66.03 -10.11
C VAL A 1067 32.53 -66.17 -10.97
N GLY A 1068 32.61 -66.93 -12.06
CA GLY A 1068 31.48 -67.15 -12.94
C GLY A 1068 31.84 -67.85 -14.24
N LEU A 1069 30.90 -67.85 -15.18
CA LEU A 1069 31.10 -68.39 -16.52
C LEU A 1069 31.54 -67.28 -17.48
N ILE A 1070 32.35 -67.64 -18.47
CA ILE A 1070 32.70 -66.74 -19.58
C ILE A 1070 31.65 -66.88 -20.68
N ALA A 1071 31.14 -65.76 -21.20
CA ALA A 1071 30.04 -65.75 -22.17
C ALA A 1071 30.40 -66.53 -23.44
N GLN A 1072 31.64 -66.45 -23.92
CA GLN A 1072 32.11 -67.16 -25.12
C GLN A 1072 32.00 -68.70 -24.98
N ASP A 1073 32.24 -69.25 -23.79
CA ASP A 1073 32.11 -70.69 -23.56
C ASP A 1073 30.64 -71.08 -23.42
N ALA A 1074 29.83 -70.25 -22.76
CA ALA A 1074 28.39 -70.44 -22.73
C ALA A 1074 27.76 -70.38 -24.12
N GLN A 1075 28.28 -69.56 -25.03
CA GLN A 1075 27.83 -69.47 -26.41
C GLN A 1075 28.05 -70.77 -27.19
N LYS A 1076 29.15 -71.49 -26.91
CA LYS A 1076 29.42 -72.80 -27.51
C LYS A 1076 28.49 -73.88 -26.97
N ALA A 1077 28.15 -73.83 -25.68
CA ALA A 1077 27.24 -74.77 -25.03
C ALA A 1077 25.79 -74.59 -25.50
N LEU A 1078 25.32 -73.35 -25.57
CA LEU A 1078 24.01 -72.99 -26.11
C LEU A 1078 24.02 -71.51 -26.51
N SER A 1079 23.94 -71.23 -27.81
CA SER A 1079 24.12 -69.87 -28.35
C SER A 1079 23.14 -68.84 -27.79
N GLU A 1080 21.92 -69.27 -27.46
CA GLU A 1080 20.81 -68.47 -26.92
C GLU A 1080 21.02 -68.04 -25.48
N LEU A 1081 22.04 -68.57 -24.80
CA LEU A 1081 22.48 -68.08 -23.50
C LEU A 1081 23.18 -66.74 -23.59
N VAL A 1082 23.60 -66.31 -24.78
CA VAL A 1082 24.44 -65.15 -24.94
C VAL A 1082 23.75 -64.13 -25.83
N THR A 1083 23.77 -62.88 -25.38
CA THR A 1083 23.30 -61.73 -26.14
C THR A 1083 24.46 -60.76 -26.31
N GLU A 1084 24.52 -60.05 -27.42
CA GLU A 1084 25.51 -59.00 -27.63
C GLU A 1084 24.94 -57.65 -27.16
N ASP A 1085 25.74 -56.90 -26.41
CA ASP A 1085 25.44 -55.54 -26.01
C ASP A 1085 26.63 -54.62 -26.35
N THR A 1086 26.38 -53.33 -26.51
CA THR A 1086 27.44 -52.35 -26.77
C THR A 1086 27.89 -51.73 -25.46
N ASP A 1087 29.16 -51.88 -25.11
CA ASP A 1087 29.71 -51.30 -23.90
C ASP A 1087 29.62 -49.77 -23.95
N VAL A 1088 29.01 -49.19 -22.92
CA VAL A 1088 28.64 -47.77 -22.90
C VAL A 1088 29.86 -46.86 -22.73
N ILE A 1089 30.99 -47.40 -22.28
CA ILE A 1089 32.23 -46.65 -21.98
C ILE A 1089 33.17 -46.70 -23.18
N SER A 1090 33.40 -47.88 -23.75
CA SER A 1090 34.32 -48.11 -24.86
C SER A 1090 33.67 -48.08 -26.25
N GLY A 1091 32.34 -48.23 -26.33
CA GLY A 1091 31.60 -48.33 -27.59
C GLY A 1091 31.79 -49.66 -28.32
N GLU A 1092 32.51 -50.62 -27.73
CA GLU A 1092 32.75 -51.94 -28.31
C GLU A 1092 31.62 -52.91 -28.04
N LYS A 1093 31.40 -53.85 -28.96
CA LYS A 1093 30.45 -54.96 -28.75
C LYS A 1093 31.02 -55.95 -27.75
N ARG A 1094 30.26 -56.24 -26.69
CA ARG A 1094 30.58 -57.20 -25.63
C ARG A 1094 29.47 -58.25 -25.52
N LEU A 1095 29.85 -59.47 -25.19
CA LEU A 1095 28.91 -60.57 -24.99
C LEU A 1095 28.42 -60.58 -23.54
N CYS A 1096 27.10 -60.69 -23.36
CA CYS A 1096 26.40 -60.75 -22.09
C CYS A 1096 25.78 -62.13 -21.90
N LEU A 1097 25.89 -62.68 -20.70
CA LEU A 1097 25.39 -64.02 -20.36
C LEU A 1097 24.01 -63.97 -19.69
N ASN A 1098 23.08 -64.77 -20.19
CA ASN A 1098 21.75 -65.00 -19.63
C ASN A 1098 21.78 -66.16 -18.62
N TYR A 1099 22.00 -65.83 -17.36
CA TYR A 1099 22.04 -66.82 -16.27
C TYR A 1099 20.69 -67.54 -16.03
N ASN A 1100 19.55 -66.97 -16.42
CA ASN A 1100 18.27 -67.68 -16.32
C ASN A 1100 18.21 -68.89 -17.26
N GLY A 1101 18.87 -68.81 -18.42
CA GLY A 1101 18.98 -69.94 -19.34
C GLY A 1101 19.85 -71.08 -18.78
N ILE A 1102 20.89 -70.74 -18.00
CA ILE A 1102 21.74 -71.72 -17.32
C ILE A 1102 20.94 -72.56 -16.32
N ILE A 1103 20.00 -71.95 -15.59
CA ILE A 1103 19.10 -72.66 -14.67
C ILE A 1103 18.29 -73.72 -15.42
N ALA A 1104 17.81 -73.43 -16.64
CA ALA A 1104 17.08 -74.40 -17.44
C ALA A 1104 17.96 -75.60 -17.87
N LEU A 1105 19.21 -75.34 -18.25
CA LEU A 1105 20.19 -76.39 -18.54
C LEU A 1105 20.51 -77.24 -17.31
N LEU A 1106 20.69 -76.63 -16.14
CA LEU A 1106 20.91 -77.35 -14.89
C LEU A 1106 19.71 -78.24 -14.56
N VAL A 1107 18.48 -77.74 -14.70
CA VAL A 1107 17.26 -78.51 -14.41
C VAL A 1107 17.14 -79.73 -15.32
N GLU A 1108 17.28 -79.58 -16.63
CA GLU A 1108 17.20 -80.73 -17.55
C GLU A 1108 18.44 -81.63 -17.45
N GLY A 1109 19.64 -81.06 -17.25
CA GLY A 1109 20.87 -81.81 -17.02
C GLY A 1109 20.80 -82.69 -15.78
N PHE A 1110 20.28 -82.20 -14.65
CA PHE A 1110 20.07 -83.01 -13.46
C PHE A 1110 19.02 -84.11 -13.67
N LYS A 1111 17.99 -83.87 -14.50
CA LYS A 1111 17.02 -84.91 -14.86
C LYS A 1111 17.68 -86.00 -15.70
N THR A 1112 18.49 -85.62 -16.69
CA THR A 1112 19.27 -86.55 -17.51
C THR A 1112 20.25 -87.35 -16.67
N LEU A 1113 21.05 -86.69 -15.82
CA LEU A 1113 21.98 -87.34 -14.90
C LEU A 1113 21.27 -88.31 -13.94
N ARG A 1114 20.11 -87.92 -13.39
CA ARG A 1114 19.30 -88.81 -12.56
C ARG A 1114 18.81 -90.03 -13.34
N HIS A 1115 18.47 -89.86 -14.61
CA HIS A 1115 18.04 -90.95 -15.47
C HIS A 1115 19.19 -91.92 -15.75
N GLU A 1116 20.38 -91.42 -16.11
CA GLU A 1116 21.59 -92.23 -16.31
C GLU A 1116 22.01 -92.96 -15.03
N ILE A 1117 21.97 -92.28 -13.87
CA ILE A 1117 22.23 -92.92 -12.56
C ILE A 1117 21.20 -94.03 -12.28
N LYS A 1118 19.95 -93.85 -12.69
CA LYS A 1118 18.90 -94.87 -12.54
C LYS A 1118 19.17 -96.06 -13.45
N GLU A 1119 19.53 -95.84 -14.71
CA GLU A 1119 19.94 -96.90 -15.64
C GLU A 1119 21.21 -97.64 -15.19
N LEU A 1120 22.19 -96.93 -14.64
CA LEU A 1120 23.42 -97.51 -14.07
C LEU A 1120 23.19 -98.29 -12.76
N ARG A 1121 22.09 -98.03 -12.05
CA ARG A 1121 21.68 -98.81 -10.87
C ARG A 1121 20.80 -100.01 -11.24
N GLU A 1122 20.17 -99.98 -12.41
CA GLU A 1122 19.34 -101.06 -12.95
C GLU A 1122 20.18 -102.08 -13.76
N LYS A 1123 21.34 -101.68 -14.26
CA LYS A 1123 22.42 -102.54 -14.75
C LYS A 1123 23.31 -103.00 -13.60
#